data_AF-A0A538S3R9-F1
#
_entry.id   AF-A0A538S3R9-F1
#
_cell.length_a   1.000
_cell.length_b   1.000
_cell.length_c   1.000
_cell.angle_alpha   90.00
_cell.angle_beta   90.00
_cell.angle_gamma   90.00
#
_symmetry.space_group_name_H-M   'P 1'
#
loop_
_entity.id
_entity.type
_entity.pdbx_description
1 polymer ?
#
loop_
_entity_poly.entity_id
_entity_poly.type
_entity_poly.pdbx_seq_one_letter_code
_entity_poly.pdbx_strand_id
1 'polypeptide(L)'
;MKDEERRLVEAQDRTANWKRWGPYLSERQWGTVREDYSANGDVWEYFTHDQARSRAYRWGEDGLLGITDRECRLCFALALWNGKDPILKERLFGLTGPQGNHGEDVKECYFYLDSTPTHSYMKALYKYPQAEFPYTHLVEESRRRTRLDPEYELLDTGIFKEGRYFDVLVEYAKSTPNNILVRITVANRGPETATLHLLPTLWFRNTWTWGSTHEGSWPRPRIWQDGKDAVVAEHVTLGRLRLVAGRGPDNKWPAFLFTENETNAARLFNTANAGPFVKDAFHDYVVHGIKEAVNPKQEGTKAAAHYVLTIPAGQEAVVRMRLFDEEEAAERPFGRDFERVLASRLREADAFYDQRIRKSLTAEQRALARQAYAGLLWSKQFYSYIVQAWLDGDPAQPAPPDSRKHGRNGDWHHVFNRDVLSMPDKWEYPWFAAWDLAFHMLPFAKIDPHFAKEQLVLFLREWYMHPNGQIPAYEWNLADVNPPVHAWACWRVYKMTGPRSKRDRVFLSRVFHKLLVNFTWWVNRKDVQGKHLFAGGFLGLDNIGVFDRSQPLPSGAYLSQADGTAWMAFYCATMMSMAMELALSNPAYEDIASKFFEHFVAIADAMNTLGGTGLWNDEDGFYYDQLQVNGKTMPLRIRSMVGLMPLIAVEVLEENALARLPGFRKRLQWFLDNRTDLARHISYMEWEGEVHHGHRLLAIPSRERLQRVLAYLLDENEFLSPYGIRSLSGYHKDHPYVTHFGGQEQYVACVPGESDSSMFGGNSNWRGPIWFPVNYLLLEALERYHHFYGDSFRIECPTGSGRLMTLDQVAQEIGMRLIRIFLADEKGWRPWQGDEVQYCADPHWRGLTLFHEYFHADNGRGLGASHQTGWTALVTRLLADLARRMEGKSK
;
A
#
# COMPACT_ATOMS: atom_id res chain seq x y z
N MET A 1 -31.40 -1.14 4.63
CA MET A 1 -29.98 -1.37 4.26
C MET A 1 -29.81 -0.82 2.85
N LYS A 2 -28.82 0.05 2.60
CA LYS A 2 -28.58 0.57 1.24
C LYS A 2 -28.05 -0.53 0.32
N ASP A 3 -28.19 -0.38 -1.00
CA ASP A 3 -27.88 -1.45 -1.97
C ASP A 3 -26.45 -2.00 -1.87
N GLU A 4 -25.43 -1.14 -1.73
CA GLU A 4 -24.04 -1.59 -1.61
C GLU A 4 -23.77 -2.34 -0.29
N GLU A 5 -24.41 -1.92 0.81
CA GLU A 5 -24.31 -2.64 2.09
C GLU A 5 -24.95 -4.02 2.00
N ARG A 6 -26.08 -4.15 1.28
CA ARG A 6 -26.70 -5.45 1.00
C ARG A 6 -25.74 -6.36 0.25
N ARG A 7 -25.06 -5.87 -0.80
CA ARG A 7 -24.08 -6.67 -1.56
C ARG A 7 -22.89 -7.11 -0.72
N LEU A 8 -22.42 -6.27 0.21
CA LEU A 8 -21.37 -6.64 1.14
C LEU A 8 -21.78 -7.80 2.05
N VAL A 9 -23.02 -7.77 2.56
CA VAL A 9 -23.60 -8.87 3.33
C VAL A 9 -23.75 -10.13 2.47
N GLU A 10 -24.31 -10.02 1.26
CA GLU A 10 -24.44 -11.15 0.34
C GLU A 10 -23.09 -11.79 -0.03
N ALA A 11 -22.05 -10.97 -0.20
CA ALA A 11 -20.68 -11.44 -0.45
C ALA A 11 -20.07 -12.14 0.78
N GLN A 12 -20.29 -11.59 1.98
CA GLN A 12 -19.83 -12.18 3.24
C GLN A 12 -20.53 -13.52 3.53
N ASP A 13 -21.84 -13.57 3.36
CA ASP A 13 -22.67 -14.76 3.59
C ASP A 13 -22.56 -15.78 2.44
N ARG A 14 -21.80 -15.44 1.40
CA ARG A 14 -21.57 -16.26 0.19
C ARG A 14 -22.85 -16.60 -0.57
N THR A 15 -23.89 -15.77 -0.45
CA THR A 15 -25.14 -15.91 -1.20
C THR A 15 -25.03 -15.30 -2.60
N ALA A 16 -24.14 -14.33 -2.82
CA ALA A 16 -23.81 -13.81 -4.13
C ALA A 16 -22.31 -13.44 -4.24
N ASN A 17 -21.69 -13.78 -5.37
CA ASN A 17 -20.25 -13.62 -5.58
C ASN A 17 -19.85 -12.22 -6.10
N TRP A 18 -20.35 -11.13 -5.51
CA TRP A 18 -20.12 -9.77 -6.04
C TRP A 18 -18.64 -9.39 -6.18
N LYS A 19 -17.79 -9.88 -5.28
CA LYS A 19 -16.33 -9.65 -5.30
C LYS A 19 -15.56 -10.59 -6.24
N ARG A 20 -16.24 -11.44 -7.03
CA ARG A 20 -15.59 -12.33 -8.02
C ARG A 20 -14.74 -11.53 -8.99
N TRP A 21 -15.28 -10.44 -9.52
CA TRP A 21 -14.59 -9.56 -10.47
C TRP A 21 -14.18 -8.26 -9.80
N GLY A 22 -12.99 -7.76 -10.12
CA GLY A 22 -12.51 -6.48 -9.60
C GLY A 22 -11.23 -6.05 -10.31
N PRO A 23 -10.63 -4.92 -9.90
CA PRO A 23 -9.43 -4.36 -10.50
C PRO A 23 -8.17 -5.11 -10.04
N TYR A 24 -8.27 -6.43 -9.92
CA TYR A 24 -7.25 -7.31 -9.34
C TYR A 24 -6.06 -7.59 -10.28
N LEU A 25 -6.08 -7.00 -11.47
CA LEU A 25 -4.97 -7.08 -12.40
C LEU A 25 -3.86 -6.14 -11.92
N SER A 26 -2.62 -6.60 -12.03
CA SER A 26 -1.46 -5.76 -11.73
C SER A 26 -1.29 -4.69 -12.81
N GLU A 27 -0.60 -3.60 -12.48
CA GLU A 27 -0.16 -2.61 -13.46
C GLU A 27 1.25 -2.91 -13.97
N ARG A 28 2.02 -3.72 -13.22
CA ARG A 28 3.32 -4.25 -13.62
C ARG A 28 3.53 -5.68 -13.09
N GLN A 29 3.64 -6.65 -14.00
CA GLN A 29 4.01 -8.02 -13.65
C GLN A 29 5.46 -8.36 -14.05
N TRP A 30 6.02 -7.69 -15.06
CA TRP A 30 7.42 -7.78 -15.45
C TRP A 30 8.35 -7.22 -14.35
N GLY A 31 9.61 -7.68 -14.33
CA GLY A 31 10.58 -7.23 -13.33
C GLY A 31 10.24 -7.59 -11.88
N THR A 32 9.41 -8.62 -11.65
CA THR A 32 9.06 -9.09 -10.30
C THR A 32 9.87 -10.31 -9.90
N VAL A 33 10.09 -10.49 -8.60
CA VAL A 33 10.83 -11.66 -8.06
C VAL A 33 10.17 -12.97 -8.45
N ARG A 34 8.84 -13.05 -8.37
CA ARG A 34 8.11 -14.27 -8.76
C ARG A 34 8.30 -14.62 -10.24
N GLU A 35 8.53 -13.65 -11.12
CA GLU A 35 8.81 -13.91 -12.54
C GLU A 35 10.31 -14.15 -12.84
N ASP A 36 11.19 -14.05 -11.85
CA ASP A 36 12.64 -14.20 -12.00
C ASP A 36 13.12 -15.65 -11.80
N TYR A 37 13.78 -16.17 -12.84
CA TYR A 37 14.42 -17.49 -12.83
C TYR A 37 15.92 -17.40 -13.21
N SER A 38 16.52 -16.21 -13.11
CA SER A 38 17.95 -15.97 -13.33
C SER A 38 18.82 -16.62 -12.25
N ALA A 39 20.10 -16.86 -12.54
CA ALA A 39 21.04 -17.48 -11.60
C ALA A 39 21.46 -16.53 -10.46
N ASN A 40 21.45 -15.23 -10.73
CA ASN A 40 21.94 -14.15 -9.85
C ASN A 40 20.82 -13.35 -9.17
N GLY A 41 19.55 -13.61 -9.49
CA GLY A 41 18.42 -12.92 -8.87
C GLY A 41 18.13 -11.53 -9.45
N ASP A 42 18.60 -11.26 -10.68
CA ASP A 42 18.43 -10.00 -11.40
C ASP A 42 17.08 -9.96 -12.12
N VAL A 43 16.06 -9.52 -11.39
CA VAL A 43 14.68 -9.50 -11.86
C VAL A 43 14.49 -8.54 -13.05
N TRP A 44 15.26 -7.44 -13.09
CA TRP A 44 15.04 -6.32 -14.01
C TRP A 44 15.46 -6.68 -15.43
N GLU A 45 16.63 -7.32 -15.57
CA GLU A 45 17.16 -7.73 -16.87
C GLU A 45 16.62 -9.11 -17.31
N TYR A 46 16.12 -9.94 -16.38
CA TYR A 46 15.60 -11.28 -16.71
C TYR A 46 14.26 -11.25 -17.47
N PHE A 47 13.30 -10.46 -16.98
CA PHE A 47 11.98 -10.32 -17.60
C PHE A 47 11.61 -8.84 -17.71
N THR A 48 12.13 -8.21 -18.76
CA THR A 48 11.99 -6.76 -19.01
C THR A 48 10.59 -6.37 -19.49
N HIS A 49 10.29 -5.06 -19.41
CA HIS A 49 9.13 -4.45 -20.07
C HIS A 49 9.06 -4.77 -21.58
N ASP A 50 10.21 -4.90 -22.26
CA ASP A 50 10.25 -5.26 -23.67
C ASP A 50 9.72 -6.67 -23.92
N GLN A 51 10.22 -7.64 -23.14
CA GLN A 51 9.80 -9.03 -23.23
C GLN A 51 8.32 -9.20 -22.85
N ALA A 52 7.76 -8.36 -21.97
CA ALA A 52 6.37 -8.44 -21.50
C ALA A 52 5.30 -8.53 -22.60
N ARG A 53 5.56 -7.93 -23.78
CA ARG A 53 4.65 -8.01 -24.93
C ARG A 53 4.64 -9.40 -25.57
N SER A 54 5.77 -10.09 -25.52
CA SER A 54 6.03 -11.33 -26.26
C SER A 54 6.13 -12.57 -25.35
N ARG A 55 6.27 -12.41 -24.03
CA ARG A 55 6.48 -13.49 -23.05
C ARG A 55 5.27 -13.64 -22.14
N ALA A 56 4.74 -14.85 -21.99
CA ALA A 56 3.66 -15.14 -21.05
C ALA A 56 4.17 -15.09 -19.60
N TYR A 57 3.34 -14.58 -18.69
CA TYR A 57 3.64 -14.53 -17.26
C TYR A 57 3.26 -15.84 -16.58
N ARG A 58 4.03 -16.25 -15.58
CA ARG A 58 3.77 -17.49 -14.86
C ARG A 58 2.83 -17.31 -13.67
N TRP A 59 3.00 -16.22 -12.93
CA TRP A 59 2.42 -16.07 -11.58
C TRP A 59 1.28 -15.06 -11.54
N GLY A 60 1.15 -14.20 -12.54
CA GLY A 60 0.09 -13.20 -12.62
C GLY A 60 -0.18 -12.75 -14.06
N GLU A 61 -0.81 -11.60 -14.20
CA GLU A 61 -1.00 -10.87 -15.45
C GLU A 61 -1.00 -9.36 -15.13
N ASP A 62 -0.66 -8.54 -16.13
CA ASP A 62 -0.79 -7.08 -16.06
C ASP A 62 -1.68 -6.55 -17.19
N GLY A 63 -2.19 -5.33 -17.03
CA GLY A 63 -2.94 -4.67 -18.09
C GLY A 63 -3.52 -3.31 -17.70
N LEU A 64 -3.62 -2.44 -18.70
CA LEU A 64 -4.07 -1.06 -18.54
C LEU A 64 -5.55 -0.96 -18.16
N LEU A 65 -5.82 -0.37 -16.98
CA LEU A 65 -7.16 -0.14 -16.43
C LEU A 65 -8.03 -1.42 -16.38
N GLY A 66 -7.38 -2.57 -16.16
CA GLY A 66 -7.97 -3.89 -16.32
C GLY A 66 -8.71 -4.43 -15.10
N ILE A 67 -9.54 -5.44 -15.36
CA ILE A 67 -10.22 -6.26 -14.36
C ILE A 67 -9.91 -7.73 -14.60
N THR A 68 -10.01 -8.53 -13.54
CA THR A 68 -9.96 -9.98 -13.64
C THR A 68 -10.86 -10.59 -12.58
N ASP A 69 -11.21 -11.87 -12.75
CA ASP A 69 -11.77 -12.63 -11.65
C ASP A 69 -10.71 -12.82 -10.54
N ARG A 70 -11.16 -13.05 -9.30
CA ARG A 70 -10.34 -13.11 -8.07
C ARG A 70 -9.26 -14.20 -8.07
N GLU A 71 -9.26 -15.10 -9.05
CA GLU A 71 -8.26 -16.15 -9.22
C GLU A 71 -7.36 -15.92 -10.44
N CYS A 72 -7.46 -14.76 -11.08
CA CYS A 72 -6.72 -14.38 -12.29
C CYS A 72 -6.76 -15.46 -13.37
N ARG A 73 -7.97 -15.90 -13.72
CA ARG A 73 -8.21 -16.85 -14.83
C ARG A 73 -8.48 -16.07 -16.11
N LEU A 74 -9.50 -15.21 -16.09
CA LEU A 74 -9.92 -14.43 -17.26
C LEU A 74 -9.73 -12.94 -16.98
N CYS A 75 -8.92 -12.30 -17.80
CA CYS A 75 -8.55 -10.90 -17.70
C CYS A 75 -9.21 -10.09 -18.82
N PHE A 76 -9.56 -8.84 -18.51
CA PHE A 76 -10.01 -7.83 -19.46
C PHE A 76 -9.26 -6.52 -19.21
N ALA A 77 -8.69 -5.91 -20.25
CA ALA A 77 -7.99 -4.63 -20.15
C ALA A 77 -7.97 -3.91 -21.50
N LEU A 78 -7.43 -2.69 -21.52
CA LEU A 78 -7.30 -1.91 -22.73
C LEU A 78 -5.92 -2.09 -23.38
N ALA A 79 -5.90 -2.10 -24.71
CA ALA A 79 -4.70 -1.87 -25.49
C ALA A 79 -4.93 -0.69 -26.45
N LEU A 80 -3.96 0.21 -26.56
CA LEU A 80 -4.09 1.49 -27.27
C LEU A 80 -2.94 1.70 -28.24
N TRP A 81 -3.21 2.34 -29.39
CA TRP A 81 -2.17 2.82 -30.28
C TRP A 81 -2.60 4.12 -30.96
N ASN A 82 -1.81 5.18 -30.78
CA ASN A 82 -2.06 6.52 -31.33
C ASN A 82 -1.64 6.67 -32.81
N GLY A 83 -1.21 5.59 -33.46
CA GLY A 83 -0.70 5.59 -34.83
C GLY A 83 0.78 5.98 -34.97
N LYS A 84 1.45 6.32 -33.87
CA LYS A 84 2.83 6.80 -33.85
C LYS A 84 3.74 6.02 -32.91
N ASP A 85 3.20 5.52 -31.80
CA ASP A 85 3.98 4.79 -30.81
C ASP A 85 4.65 3.56 -31.44
N PRO A 86 5.90 3.26 -31.09
CA PRO A 86 6.60 2.07 -31.57
C PRO A 86 6.03 0.78 -30.99
N ILE A 87 5.18 0.88 -29.96
CA ILE A 87 4.55 -0.27 -29.31
C ILE A 87 3.07 -0.06 -29.07
N LEU A 88 2.31 -1.15 -29.15
CA LEU A 88 0.95 -1.23 -28.64
C LEU A 88 0.97 -1.04 -27.12
N LYS A 89 0.30 0.01 -26.62
CA LYS A 89 0.20 0.35 -25.20
C LYS A 89 -0.80 -0.58 -24.50
N GLU A 90 -0.31 -1.74 -24.05
CA GLU A 90 -1.09 -2.72 -23.28
C GLU A 90 -0.95 -2.54 -21.75
N ARG A 91 0.12 -1.87 -21.33
CA ARG A 91 0.52 -1.70 -19.93
C ARG A 91 1.30 -0.41 -19.74
N LEU A 92 1.42 0.02 -18.48
CA LEU A 92 2.14 1.23 -18.10
C LEU A 92 3.66 1.02 -18.24
N PHE A 93 4.34 2.03 -18.80
CA PHE A 93 5.79 2.08 -18.87
C PHE A 93 6.39 2.82 -17.67
N GLY A 94 7.65 2.50 -17.35
CA GLY A 94 8.44 3.23 -16.38
C GLY A 94 9.85 2.65 -16.27
N LEU A 95 10.63 3.21 -15.37
CA LEU A 95 12.03 2.92 -15.18
C LEU A 95 12.22 1.75 -14.20
N THR A 96 13.21 0.91 -14.46
CA THR A 96 13.70 -0.05 -13.47
C THR A 96 14.51 0.66 -12.39
N GLY A 97 14.71 0.01 -11.24
CA GLY A 97 15.54 0.56 -10.15
C GLY A 97 16.93 1.06 -10.63
N PRO A 98 17.66 0.31 -11.48
CA PRO A 98 18.93 0.78 -12.05
C PRO A 98 18.82 1.88 -13.12
N GLN A 99 17.63 2.16 -13.65
CA GLN A 99 17.42 3.18 -14.70
C GLN A 99 17.03 4.54 -14.14
N GLY A 100 16.27 4.58 -13.04
CA GLY A 100 15.92 5.82 -12.37
C GLY A 100 17.09 6.37 -11.56
N ASN A 101 17.21 7.70 -11.50
CA ASN A 101 18.16 8.34 -10.61
C ASN A 101 17.76 8.14 -9.14
N HIS A 102 16.47 7.96 -8.85
CA HIS A 102 15.97 7.67 -7.50
C HIS A 102 15.46 6.24 -7.29
N GLY A 103 14.94 5.55 -8.30
CA GLY A 103 14.57 4.14 -8.17
C GLY A 103 13.66 3.67 -9.28
N GLU A 104 12.76 2.73 -8.98
CA GLU A 104 11.62 2.44 -9.84
C GLU A 104 10.70 3.65 -9.93
N ASP A 105 10.21 3.95 -11.14
CA ASP A 105 9.50 5.19 -11.39
C ASP A 105 8.57 5.04 -12.60
N VAL A 106 7.25 5.13 -12.36
CA VAL A 106 6.24 4.99 -13.42
C VAL A 106 6.15 6.27 -14.25
N LYS A 107 6.40 6.18 -15.55
CA LYS A 107 6.42 7.35 -16.46
C LYS A 107 5.10 7.60 -17.16
N GLU A 108 3.98 7.43 -16.46
CA GLU A 108 2.64 7.44 -17.03
C GLU A 108 1.64 8.23 -16.17
N CYS A 109 0.63 8.84 -16.79
CA CYS A 109 -0.38 9.61 -16.06
C CYS A 109 -1.73 8.89 -16.03
N TYR A 110 -2.08 8.32 -14.87
CA TYR A 110 -3.32 7.56 -14.66
C TYR A 110 -3.90 7.81 -13.26
N PHE A 111 -5.22 7.65 -13.10
CA PHE A 111 -5.94 8.10 -11.91
C PHE A 111 -7.11 7.19 -11.54
N TYR A 112 -7.20 6.85 -10.26
CA TYR A 112 -8.31 6.10 -9.68
C TYR A 112 -9.38 7.07 -9.19
N LEU A 113 -10.52 7.12 -9.89
CA LEU A 113 -11.53 8.16 -9.68
C LEU A 113 -12.66 7.71 -8.75
N ASP A 114 -13.06 6.45 -8.85
CA ASP A 114 -14.15 5.89 -8.04
C ASP A 114 -14.11 4.36 -8.00
N SER A 115 -14.60 3.78 -6.91
CA SER A 115 -14.91 2.34 -6.82
C SER A 115 -15.80 2.08 -5.61
N THR A 116 -16.69 1.09 -5.67
CA THR A 116 -17.36 0.56 -4.46
C THR A 116 -16.64 -0.67 -3.91
N PRO A 117 -16.82 -1.05 -2.62
CA PRO A 117 -16.19 -2.23 -2.02
C PRO A 117 -16.45 -3.56 -2.73
N THR A 118 -17.63 -3.72 -3.33
CA THR A 118 -17.96 -4.90 -4.14
C THR A 118 -17.56 -4.75 -5.61
N HIS A 119 -16.92 -3.64 -5.96
CA HIS A 119 -16.56 -3.27 -7.33
C HIS A 119 -17.81 -3.29 -8.24
N SER A 120 -18.98 -2.99 -7.66
CA SER A 120 -20.26 -2.89 -8.37
C SER A 120 -20.32 -1.65 -9.26
N TYR A 121 -19.50 -0.64 -8.93
CA TYR A 121 -19.14 0.50 -9.77
C TYR A 121 -17.63 0.74 -9.65
N MET A 122 -16.96 1.06 -10.76
CA MET A 122 -15.56 1.48 -10.80
C MET A 122 -15.34 2.51 -11.91
N LYS A 123 -14.42 3.45 -11.68
CA LYS A 123 -14.04 4.50 -12.64
C LYS A 123 -12.56 4.84 -12.53
N ALA A 124 -11.86 4.82 -13.65
CA ALA A 124 -10.45 5.22 -13.74
C ALA A 124 -10.15 5.93 -15.07
N LEU A 125 -9.08 6.72 -15.09
CA LEU A 125 -8.66 7.55 -16.22
C LEU A 125 -7.19 7.30 -16.54
N TYR A 126 -6.87 7.16 -17.82
CA TYR A 126 -5.50 7.18 -18.34
C TYR A 126 -5.34 8.33 -19.34
N LYS A 127 -4.23 9.05 -19.29
CA LYS A 127 -3.91 10.14 -20.22
C LYS A 127 -2.86 9.67 -21.22
N TYR A 128 -3.27 9.48 -22.47
CA TYR A 128 -2.43 8.90 -23.50
C TYR A 128 -2.01 9.94 -24.56
N PRO A 129 -0.71 10.21 -24.74
CA PRO A 129 -0.22 11.15 -25.76
C PRO A 129 -0.68 10.88 -27.20
N GLN A 130 -0.87 11.97 -27.97
CA GLN A 130 -1.09 11.89 -29.43
C GLN A 130 0.22 11.87 -30.24
N ALA A 131 1.33 12.23 -29.60
CA ALA A 131 2.67 12.09 -30.15
C ALA A 131 3.25 10.72 -29.77
N GLU A 132 4.32 10.31 -30.45
CA GLU A 132 5.10 9.13 -30.05
C GLU A 132 5.54 9.27 -28.58
N PHE A 133 5.25 8.24 -27.79
CA PHE A 133 5.63 8.20 -26.39
C PHE A 133 7.17 8.16 -26.23
N PRO A 134 7.78 8.99 -25.35
CA PRO A 134 9.21 9.27 -25.39
C PRO A 134 10.04 8.26 -24.58
N TYR A 135 9.88 6.96 -24.83
CA TYR A 135 10.50 5.87 -24.05
C TYR A 135 12.01 6.04 -23.88
N THR A 136 12.74 6.17 -25.00
CA THR A 136 14.21 6.28 -24.98
C THR A 136 14.67 7.55 -24.29
N HIS A 137 13.99 8.67 -24.54
CA HIS A 137 14.37 9.95 -23.93
C HIS A 137 14.21 9.92 -22.40
N LEU A 138 13.12 9.35 -21.89
CA LEU A 138 12.90 9.18 -20.45
C LEU A 138 14.01 8.34 -19.79
N VAL A 139 14.41 7.23 -20.42
CA VAL A 139 15.49 6.36 -19.92
C VAL A 139 16.85 7.06 -19.99
N GLU A 140 17.17 7.69 -21.12
CA GLU A 140 18.48 8.33 -21.33
C GLU A 140 18.67 9.55 -20.42
N GLU A 141 17.65 10.39 -20.27
CA GLU A 141 17.73 11.57 -19.42
C GLU A 141 17.83 11.18 -17.94
N SER A 142 17.03 10.21 -17.49
CA SER A 142 17.08 9.75 -16.10
C SER A 142 18.43 9.11 -15.74
N ARG A 143 19.07 8.40 -16.69
CA ARG A 143 20.43 7.87 -16.52
C ARG A 143 21.52 8.93 -16.45
N ARG A 144 21.30 10.12 -17.03
CA ARG A 144 22.25 11.25 -16.97
C ARG A 144 22.16 12.00 -15.64
N ARG A 145 20.99 11.96 -15.01
CA ARG A 145 20.74 12.62 -13.74
C ARG A 145 21.46 11.93 -12.60
N THR A 146 21.88 12.74 -11.64
CA THR A 146 22.47 12.28 -10.40
C THR A 146 21.38 12.17 -9.32
N ARG A 147 21.76 11.65 -8.15
CA ARG A 147 20.91 11.65 -6.94
C ARG A 147 20.62 13.06 -6.41
N LEU A 148 21.34 14.09 -6.88
CA LEU A 148 21.11 15.48 -6.48
C LEU A 148 20.09 16.17 -7.39
N ASP A 149 19.80 15.58 -8.55
CA ASP A 149 18.81 16.08 -9.48
C ASP A 149 17.43 15.48 -9.14
N PRO A 150 16.33 16.21 -9.37
CA PRO A 150 14.99 15.64 -9.25
C PRO A 150 14.76 14.55 -10.32
N GLU A 151 13.71 13.76 -10.16
CA GLU A 151 13.25 12.82 -11.21
C GLU A 151 12.84 13.58 -12.49
N TYR A 152 12.96 12.93 -13.65
CA TYR A 152 12.52 13.48 -14.94
C TYR A 152 11.18 12.89 -15.34
N GLU A 153 10.11 13.66 -15.24
CA GLU A 153 8.76 13.16 -15.43
C GLU A 153 8.27 13.23 -16.87
N LEU A 154 7.23 12.45 -17.18
CA LEU A 154 6.56 12.53 -18.49
C LEU A 154 6.09 13.96 -18.79
N LEU A 155 5.66 14.71 -17.78
CA LEU A 155 5.24 16.10 -17.90
C LEU A 155 6.37 17.03 -18.37
N ASP A 156 7.60 16.79 -17.91
CA ASP A 156 8.78 17.59 -18.27
C ASP A 156 9.15 17.52 -19.76
N THR A 157 8.76 16.43 -20.43
CA THR A 157 8.98 16.25 -21.88
C THR A 157 8.18 17.25 -22.71
N GLY A 158 7.15 17.87 -22.13
CA GLY A 158 6.22 18.74 -22.83
C GLY A 158 5.26 18.00 -23.76
N ILE A 159 5.16 16.68 -23.67
CA ILE A 159 4.32 15.86 -24.57
C ILE A 159 2.82 16.19 -24.47
N PHE A 160 2.38 16.77 -23.35
CA PHE A 160 1.00 17.20 -23.13
C PHE A 160 0.73 18.66 -23.50
N LYS A 161 1.72 19.40 -24.01
CA LYS A 161 1.54 20.80 -24.44
C LYS A 161 0.39 20.92 -25.45
N GLU A 162 -0.31 22.06 -25.38
CA GLU A 162 -1.48 22.35 -26.22
C GLU A 162 -2.64 21.34 -26.07
N GLY A 163 -2.64 20.52 -25.00
CA GLY A 163 -3.68 19.52 -24.78
C GLY A 163 -3.56 18.29 -25.69
N ARG A 164 -2.41 18.02 -26.30
CA ARG A 164 -2.24 16.96 -27.34
C ARG A 164 -2.20 15.53 -26.77
N TYR A 165 -3.30 15.12 -26.14
CA TYR A 165 -3.50 13.80 -25.58
C TYR A 165 -4.95 13.35 -25.66
N PHE A 166 -5.17 12.06 -25.41
CA PHE A 166 -6.47 11.46 -25.18
C PHE A 166 -6.68 11.26 -23.68
N ASP A 167 -7.82 11.69 -23.16
CA ASP A 167 -8.35 11.12 -21.91
C ASP A 167 -9.05 9.80 -22.26
N VAL A 168 -8.57 8.70 -21.71
CA VAL A 168 -9.16 7.37 -21.84
C VAL A 168 -9.80 7.00 -20.51
N LEU A 169 -11.09 7.26 -20.40
CA LEU A 169 -11.90 7.00 -19.21
C LEU A 169 -12.59 5.64 -19.33
N VAL A 170 -12.47 4.81 -18.29
CA VAL A 170 -13.17 3.52 -18.20
C VAL A 170 -14.11 3.51 -17.01
N GLU A 171 -15.36 3.11 -17.27
CA GLU A 171 -16.37 2.85 -16.26
C GLU A 171 -16.82 1.39 -16.32
N TYR A 172 -16.80 0.71 -15.17
CA TYR A 172 -17.35 -0.63 -14.99
C TYR A 172 -18.58 -0.57 -14.09
N ALA A 173 -19.65 -1.27 -14.46
CA ALA A 173 -20.85 -1.39 -13.63
C ALA A 173 -21.42 -2.80 -13.66
N LYS A 174 -21.75 -3.34 -12.50
CA LYS A 174 -22.32 -4.70 -12.38
C LYS A 174 -23.84 -4.66 -12.27
N SER A 175 -24.56 -5.32 -13.17
CA SER A 175 -26.00 -5.59 -12.97
C SER A 175 -26.23 -6.72 -11.96
N THR A 176 -25.37 -7.73 -11.99
CA THR A 176 -25.32 -8.95 -11.16
C THR A 176 -23.85 -9.31 -10.92
N PRO A 177 -23.52 -10.30 -10.07
CA PRO A 177 -22.13 -10.71 -9.84
C PRO A 177 -21.32 -11.06 -11.09
N ASN A 178 -21.95 -11.62 -12.13
CA ASN A 178 -21.28 -12.07 -13.35
C ASN A 178 -21.66 -11.29 -14.59
N ASN A 179 -22.38 -10.16 -14.49
CA ASN A 179 -22.76 -9.35 -15.65
C ASN A 179 -22.25 -7.92 -15.47
N ILE A 180 -21.23 -7.58 -16.26
CA ILE A 180 -20.40 -6.39 -16.15
C ILE A 180 -20.56 -5.57 -17.42
N LEU A 181 -21.02 -4.34 -17.25
CA LEU A 181 -21.08 -3.32 -18.29
C LEU A 181 -19.74 -2.58 -18.28
N VAL A 182 -19.21 -2.32 -19.48
CA VAL A 182 -18.00 -1.54 -19.69
C VAL A 182 -18.33 -0.37 -20.60
N ARG A 183 -18.03 0.85 -20.15
CA ARG A 183 -18.07 2.05 -20.99
C ARG A 183 -16.65 2.62 -21.06
N ILE A 184 -16.17 2.82 -22.28
CA ILE A 184 -14.89 3.45 -22.55
C ILE A 184 -15.19 4.76 -23.27
N THR A 185 -14.83 5.88 -22.67
CA THR A 185 -14.93 7.21 -23.28
C THR A 185 -13.54 7.71 -23.59
N VAL A 186 -13.27 7.97 -24.87
CA VAL A 186 -12.01 8.55 -25.35
C VAL A 186 -12.27 9.99 -25.76
N ALA A 187 -11.71 10.94 -25.04
CA ALA A 187 -11.82 12.36 -25.38
C ALA A 187 -10.50 12.87 -25.98
N ASN A 188 -10.56 13.47 -27.17
CA ASN A 188 -9.45 14.16 -27.79
C ASN A 188 -9.35 15.57 -27.18
N ARG A 189 -8.30 15.83 -26.38
CA ARG A 189 -8.08 17.15 -25.77
C ARG A 189 -7.30 18.09 -26.68
N GLY A 190 -6.77 17.58 -27.78
CA GLY A 190 -5.93 18.32 -28.70
C GLY A 190 -6.73 19.24 -29.63
N PRO A 191 -6.02 20.16 -30.31
CA PRO A 191 -6.63 21.16 -31.20
C PRO A 191 -6.99 20.60 -32.58
N GLU A 192 -6.57 19.36 -32.90
CA GLU A 192 -6.73 18.73 -34.21
C GLU A 192 -7.46 17.40 -34.08
N THR A 193 -8.10 16.95 -35.17
CA THR A 193 -8.62 15.59 -35.27
C THR A 193 -7.49 14.58 -35.12
N ALA A 194 -7.67 13.58 -34.26
CA ALA A 194 -6.68 12.55 -34.01
C ALA A 194 -7.31 11.15 -34.10
N THR A 195 -6.52 10.17 -34.55
CA THR A 195 -6.94 8.77 -34.64
C THR A 195 -6.35 7.97 -33.49
N LEU A 196 -7.17 7.12 -32.87
CA LEU A 196 -6.77 6.17 -31.84
C LEU A 196 -7.27 4.78 -32.19
N HIS A 197 -6.37 3.81 -32.19
CA HIS A 197 -6.72 2.40 -32.21
C HIS A 197 -7.01 1.96 -30.77
N LEU A 198 -8.23 1.51 -30.53
CA LEU A 198 -8.70 1.01 -29.23
C LEU A 198 -8.97 -0.50 -29.36
N LEU A 199 -8.30 -1.29 -28.54
CA LEU A 199 -8.38 -2.76 -28.52
C LEU A 199 -8.71 -3.25 -27.10
N PRO A 200 -9.97 -3.20 -26.66
CA PRO A 200 -10.37 -3.86 -25.43
C PRO A 200 -10.16 -5.36 -25.61
N THR A 201 -9.34 -5.94 -24.73
CA THR A 201 -8.74 -7.26 -24.91
C THR A 201 -9.18 -8.17 -23.78
N LEU A 202 -9.61 -9.39 -24.13
CA LEU A 202 -10.01 -10.47 -23.24
C LEU A 202 -9.03 -11.63 -23.39
N TRP A 203 -8.44 -12.11 -22.29
CA TRP A 203 -7.49 -13.23 -22.37
C TRP A 203 -7.46 -14.07 -21.10
N PHE A 204 -7.07 -15.34 -21.26
CA PHE A 204 -6.80 -16.21 -20.14
C PHE A 204 -5.34 -16.10 -19.69
N ARG A 205 -5.10 -16.04 -18.37
CA ARG A 205 -3.76 -16.19 -17.81
C ARG A 205 -3.21 -17.55 -18.22
N ASN A 206 -1.97 -17.59 -18.70
CA ASN A 206 -1.39 -18.84 -19.14
C ASN A 206 -1.09 -19.75 -17.94
N THR A 207 -1.80 -20.87 -17.82
CA THR A 207 -1.56 -21.90 -16.79
C THR A 207 -1.26 -23.28 -17.39
N TRP A 208 -1.30 -23.42 -18.72
CA TRP A 208 -1.25 -24.71 -19.40
C TRP A 208 0.13 -25.05 -19.98
N THR A 209 0.99 -24.06 -20.23
CA THR A 209 2.32 -24.28 -20.84
C THR A 209 3.41 -24.71 -19.85
N TRP A 210 3.09 -24.79 -18.56
CA TRP A 210 4.09 -24.97 -17.49
C TRP A 210 4.24 -26.43 -17.02
N GLY A 211 3.23 -27.28 -17.23
CA GLY A 211 3.25 -28.68 -16.81
C GLY A 211 3.03 -28.91 -15.29
N SER A 212 2.64 -27.89 -14.53
CA SER A 212 2.36 -27.99 -13.10
C SER A 212 1.01 -28.62 -12.80
N THR A 213 0.88 -29.25 -11.63
CA THR A 213 -0.34 -29.93 -11.16
C THR A 213 -0.90 -29.39 -9.84
N HIS A 214 -0.29 -28.34 -9.28
CA HIS A 214 -0.78 -27.69 -8.06
C HIS A 214 -2.03 -26.83 -8.32
N GLU A 215 -2.71 -26.44 -7.24
CA GLU A 215 -3.91 -25.59 -7.29
C GLU A 215 -3.67 -24.33 -8.13
N GLY A 216 -4.58 -24.06 -9.08
CA GLY A 216 -4.43 -22.97 -10.04
C GLY A 216 -3.76 -23.36 -11.36
N SER A 217 -3.44 -24.65 -11.55
CA SER A 217 -3.09 -25.22 -12.86
C SER A 217 -4.35 -25.73 -13.56
N TRP A 218 -4.74 -25.09 -14.67
CA TRP A 218 -5.90 -25.48 -15.47
C TRP A 218 -5.50 -25.88 -16.89
N PRO A 219 -6.27 -26.76 -17.55
CA PRO A 219 -6.09 -27.07 -18.96
C PRO A 219 -6.31 -25.82 -19.83
N ARG A 220 -5.78 -25.86 -21.05
CA ARG A 220 -5.89 -24.77 -22.02
C ARG A 220 -7.38 -24.39 -22.24
N PRO A 221 -7.78 -23.13 -21.98
CA PRO A 221 -9.14 -22.65 -22.21
C PRO A 221 -9.35 -22.28 -23.68
N ARG A 222 -10.53 -21.76 -24.02
CA ARG A 222 -10.84 -21.36 -25.40
C ARG A 222 -11.65 -20.06 -25.43
N ILE A 223 -11.29 -19.19 -26.37
CA ILE A 223 -12.07 -18.03 -26.80
C ILE A 223 -12.36 -18.18 -28.28
N TRP A 224 -13.60 -17.97 -28.73
CA TRP A 224 -13.95 -17.98 -30.15
C TRP A 224 -15.01 -16.94 -30.48
N GLN A 225 -15.06 -16.53 -31.75
CA GLN A 225 -16.06 -15.59 -32.23
C GLN A 225 -17.46 -16.20 -32.28
N ASP A 226 -18.45 -15.43 -31.85
CA ASP A 226 -19.86 -15.77 -31.96
C ASP A 226 -20.64 -14.58 -32.54
N GLY A 227 -21.11 -14.71 -33.78
CA GLY A 227 -21.72 -13.60 -34.51
C GLY A 227 -20.72 -12.50 -34.90
N LYS A 228 -21.24 -11.28 -35.10
CA LYS A 228 -20.43 -10.12 -35.55
C LYS A 228 -19.94 -9.25 -34.40
N ASP A 229 -20.51 -9.45 -33.22
CA ASP A 229 -20.43 -8.52 -32.10
C ASP A 229 -20.04 -9.21 -30.79
N ALA A 230 -19.79 -10.52 -30.78
CA ALA A 230 -19.44 -11.22 -29.55
C ALA A 230 -18.30 -12.23 -29.71
N VAL A 231 -17.69 -12.52 -28.57
CA VAL A 231 -16.82 -13.68 -28.35
C VAL A 231 -17.31 -14.47 -27.15
N VAL A 232 -17.13 -15.79 -27.18
CA VAL A 232 -17.39 -16.69 -26.05
C VAL A 232 -16.04 -17.13 -25.48
N ALA A 233 -15.89 -17.06 -24.17
CA ALA A 233 -14.75 -17.54 -23.41
C ALA A 233 -15.18 -18.70 -22.51
N GLU A 234 -14.58 -19.86 -22.68
CA GLU A 234 -14.87 -21.08 -21.93
C GLU A 234 -13.67 -21.51 -21.09
N HIS A 235 -13.91 -21.73 -19.81
CA HIS A 235 -12.91 -22.20 -18.86
C HIS A 235 -13.51 -23.19 -17.89
N VAL A 236 -12.77 -24.26 -17.60
CA VAL A 236 -13.25 -25.44 -16.86
C VAL A 236 -13.94 -25.13 -15.52
N THR A 237 -13.48 -24.10 -14.80
CA THR A 237 -14.10 -23.67 -13.52
C THR A 237 -14.91 -22.37 -13.57
N LEU A 238 -14.81 -21.58 -14.65
CA LEU A 238 -15.60 -20.35 -14.79
C LEU A 238 -16.86 -20.55 -15.62
N GLY A 239 -16.99 -21.69 -16.31
CA GLY A 239 -18.07 -21.91 -17.26
C GLY A 239 -17.85 -21.11 -18.55
N ARG A 240 -18.95 -20.68 -19.17
CA ARG A 240 -18.93 -19.87 -20.40
C ARG A 240 -19.35 -18.45 -20.11
N LEU A 241 -18.48 -17.53 -20.52
CA LEU A 241 -18.70 -16.09 -20.46
C LEU A 241 -18.79 -15.56 -21.89
N ARG A 242 -19.66 -14.59 -22.14
CA ARG A 242 -19.76 -13.85 -23.40
C ARG A 242 -19.30 -12.41 -23.19
N LEU A 243 -18.41 -11.94 -24.07
CA LEU A 243 -18.12 -10.52 -24.21
C LEU A 243 -18.78 -10.02 -25.49
N VAL A 244 -19.79 -9.15 -25.33
CA VAL A 244 -20.44 -8.47 -26.45
C VAL A 244 -19.87 -7.06 -26.59
N ALA A 245 -19.51 -6.67 -27.80
CA ALA A 245 -18.91 -5.41 -28.18
C ALA A 245 -19.88 -4.58 -29.03
N GLY A 246 -20.19 -3.37 -28.57
CA GLY A 246 -21.10 -2.46 -29.27
C GLY A 246 -20.50 -1.91 -30.56
N ARG A 247 -21.34 -1.29 -31.39
CA ARG A 247 -20.84 -0.56 -32.57
C ARG A 247 -19.98 0.62 -32.13
N GLY A 248 -18.96 0.93 -32.93
CA GLY A 248 -18.15 2.13 -32.76
C GLY A 248 -18.94 3.41 -33.07
N PRO A 249 -18.34 4.60 -32.85
CA PRO A 249 -18.96 5.89 -33.18
C PRO A 249 -19.33 6.04 -34.66
N ASP A 250 -18.66 5.30 -35.55
CA ASP A 250 -18.95 5.24 -36.99
C ASP A 250 -20.10 4.26 -37.33
N ASN A 251 -20.78 3.73 -36.31
CA ASN A 251 -21.84 2.75 -36.39
C ASN A 251 -21.42 1.43 -37.07
N LYS A 252 -20.13 1.06 -37.04
CA LYS A 252 -19.63 -0.24 -37.52
C LYS A 252 -19.34 -1.19 -36.37
N TRP A 253 -19.42 -2.49 -36.66
CA TRP A 253 -18.94 -3.52 -35.74
C TRP A 253 -17.41 -3.55 -35.73
N PRO A 254 -16.77 -3.78 -34.57
CA PRO A 254 -15.32 -3.98 -34.52
C PRO A 254 -14.92 -5.26 -35.24
N ALA A 255 -13.68 -5.32 -35.72
CA ALA A 255 -13.09 -6.59 -36.11
C ALA A 255 -12.57 -7.29 -34.85
N PHE A 256 -12.88 -8.58 -34.68
CA PHE A 256 -12.27 -9.38 -33.62
C PHE A 256 -10.96 -10.00 -34.10
N LEU A 257 -9.89 -9.76 -33.33
CA LEU A 257 -8.57 -10.36 -33.52
C LEU A 257 -8.37 -11.47 -32.50
N PHE A 258 -7.67 -12.54 -32.88
CA PHE A 258 -7.45 -13.72 -32.04
C PHE A 258 -5.99 -14.16 -32.06
N THR A 259 -5.49 -14.61 -30.92
CA THR A 259 -4.16 -15.22 -30.77
C THR A 259 -4.12 -16.11 -29.52
N GLU A 260 -2.95 -16.68 -29.23
CA GLU A 260 -2.67 -17.35 -27.97
C GLU A 260 -1.95 -16.43 -26.98
N ASN A 261 -2.27 -16.54 -25.68
CA ASN A 261 -1.43 -15.97 -24.63
C ASN A 261 -0.21 -16.89 -24.35
N GLU A 262 0.56 -17.18 -25.40
CA GLU A 262 1.73 -18.05 -25.35
C GLU A 262 2.99 -17.29 -25.75
N THR A 263 4.10 -17.62 -25.11
CA THR A 263 5.41 -16.96 -25.33
C THR A 263 5.86 -17.11 -26.77
N ASN A 264 6.28 -16.00 -27.39
CA ASN A 264 6.99 -15.97 -28.66
C ASN A 264 8.45 -16.39 -28.46
N ALA A 265 8.67 -17.70 -28.35
CA ALA A 265 9.97 -18.33 -28.17
C ALA A 265 10.94 -18.05 -29.33
N ALA A 266 10.43 -17.89 -30.55
CA ALA A 266 11.23 -17.57 -31.73
C ALA A 266 11.90 -16.19 -31.58
N ARG A 267 11.13 -15.19 -31.15
CA ARG A 267 11.66 -13.84 -30.90
C ARG A 267 12.61 -13.79 -29.72
N LEU A 268 12.25 -14.45 -28.61
CA LEU A 268 12.92 -14.25 -27.32
C LEU A 268 14.11 -15.18 -27.07
N PHE A 269 14.02 -16.42 -27.55
CA PHE A 269 14.96 -17.48 -27.22
C PHE A 269 15.57 -18.13 -28.47
N ASN A 270 15.23 -17.64 -29.67
CA ASN A 270 15.68 -18.22 -30.94
C ASN A 270 15.33 -19.72 -31.07
N THR A 271 14.15 -20.11 -30.58
CA THR A 271 13.62 -21.49 -30.65
C THR A 271 12.23 -21.51 -31.29
N ALA A 272 11.81 -22.65 -31.83
CA ALA A 272 10.52 -22.74 -32.52
C ALA A 272 9.34 -22.47 -31.55
N ASN A 273 8.37 -21.69 -32.00
CA ASN A 273 7.11 -21.50 -31.26
C ASN A 273 6.31 -22.82 -31.25
N ALA A 274 5.54 -23.05 -30.18
CA ALA A 274 4.63 -24.20 -30.09
C ALA A 274 3.50 -24.14 -31.12
N GLY A 275 3.13 -22.93 -31.55
CA GLY A 275 2.17 -22.66 -32.60
C GLY A 275 2.48 -21.35 -33.34
N PRO A 276 1.79 -21.07 -34.46
CA PRO A 276 2.05 -19.90 -35.28
C PRO A 276 1.54 -18.58 -34.68
N PHE A 277 0.58 -18.62 -33.74
CA PHE A 277 -0.05 -17.45 -33.14
C PHE A 277 0.41 -17.32 -31.68
N VAL A 278 1.03 -16.20 -31.34
CA VAL A 278 1.71 -15.97 -30.06
C VAL A 278 1.31 -14.62 -29.46
N LYS A 279 1.73 -14.36 -28.21
CA LYS A 279 1.23 -13.27 -27.36
C LYS A 279 1.28 -11.87 -27.99
N ASP A 280 2.28 -11.58 -28.79
CA ASP A 280 2.54 -10.30 -29.45
C ASP A 280 1.86 -10.13 -30.82
N ALA A 281 1.02 -11.09 -31.26
CA ALA A 281 0.33 -11.01 -32.55
C ALA A 281 -0.48 -9.72 -32.79
N PHE A 282 -1.09 -9.15 -31.74
CA PHE A 282 -1.85 -7.89 -31.88
C PHE A 282 -0.94 -6.69 -32.11
N HIS A 283 0.27 -6.71 -31.53
CA HIS A 283 1.29 -5.71 -31.79
C HIS A 283 1.71 -5.78 -33.26
N ASP A 284 2.05 -6.96 -33.77
CA ASP A 284 2.47 -7.15 -35.16
C ASP A 284 1.35 -6.76 -36.16
N TYR A 285 0.11 -7.10 -35.85
CA TYR A 285 -1.05 -6.80 -36.71
C TYR A 285 -1.36 -5.30 -36.82
N VAL A 286 -1.30 -4.59 -35.69
CA VAL A 286 -1.71 -3.18 -35.57
C VAL A 286 -0.55 -2.23 -35.89
N VAL A 287 0.61 -2.45 -35.27
CA VAL A 287 1.77 -1.55 -35.34
C VAL A 287 2.63 -1.83 -36.58
N HIS A 288 2.89 -3.11 -36.87
CA HIS A 288 3.73 -3.51 -38.01
C HIS A 288 2.94 -3.86 -39.28
N GLY A 289 1.62 -3.96 -39.18
CA GLY A 289 0.75 -4.22 -40.33
C GLY A 289 0.78 -5.68 -40.85
N ILE A 290 1.37 -6.62 -40.10
CA ILE A 290 1.49 -8.03 -40.49
C ILE A 290 0.15 -8.73 -40.25
N LYS A 291 -0.68 -8.87 -41.30
CA LYS A 291 -2.08 -9.31 -41.16
C LYS A 291 -2.22 -10.80 -40.83
N GLU A 292 -1.22 -11.59 -41.18
CA GLU A 292 -1.15 -13.02 -40.95
C GLU A 292 -0.74 -13.39 -39.52
N ALA A 293 -0.36 -12.40 -38.69
CA ALA A 293 0.07 -12.62 -37.31
C ALA A 293 -1.07 -13.10 -36.38
N VAL A 294 -2.33 -12.82 -36.72
CA VAL A 294 -3.52 -13.21 -35.94
C VAL A 294 -4.18 -14.46 -36.49
N ASN A 295 -4.87 -15.21 -35.63
CA ASN A 295 -5.48 -16.48 -36.01
C ASN A 295 -6.72 -16.27 -36.92
N PRO A 296 -6.68 -16.68 -38.20
CA PRO A 296 -7.81 -16.50 -39.13
C PRO A 296 -8.99 -17.43 -38.82
N LYS A 297 -8.80 -18.44 -37.97
CA LYS A 297 -9.89 -19.32 -37.49
C LYS A 297 -10.79 -18.67 -36.44
N GLN A 298 -10.49 -17.43 -36.04
CA GLN A 298 -11.28 -16.66 -35.08
C GLN A 298 -11.47 -17.37 -33.73
N GLU A 299 -10.40 -18.01 -33.26
CA GLU A 299 -10.32 -18.69 -31.97
C GLU A 299 -8.91 -18.56 -31.35
N GLY A 300 -8.81 -18.74 -30.03
CA GLY A 300 -7.53 -18.76 -29.33
C GLY A 300 -7.71 -18.73 -27.80
N THR A 301 -6.76 -18.14 -27.10
CA THR A 301 -6.84 -17.86 -25.64
C THR A 301 -6.76 -16.36 -25.31
N LYS A 302 -6.56 -15.51 -26.33
CA LYS A 302 -6.56 -14.05 -26.26
C LYS A 302 -7.34 -13.50 -27.47
N ALA A 303 -8.25 -12.57 -27.23
CA ALA A 303 -9.07 -11.93 -28.26
C ALA A 303 -9.22 -10.42 -28.00
N ALA A 304 -9.29 -9.61 -29.05
CA ALA A 304 -9.49 -8.16 -28.94
C ALA A 304 -10.51 -7.63 -29.93
N ALA A 305 -11.38 -6.72 -29.49
CA ALA A 305 -12.26 -5.96 -30.38
C ALA A 305 -11.52 -4.73 -30.91
N HIS A 306 -11.14 -4.71 -32.18
CA HIS A 306 -10.37 -3.61 -32.76
C HIS A 306 -11.29 -2.50 -33.30
N TYR A 307 -11.26 -1.36 -32.63
CA TYR A 307 -11.88 -0.11 -33.06
C TYR A 307 -10.80 0.87 -33.56
N VAL A 308 -11.09 1.57 -34.66
CA VAL A 308 -10.29 2.71 -35.14
C VAL A 308 -11.14 3.95 -34.97
N LEU A 309 -10.82 4.76 -33.96
CA LEU A 309 -11.58 5.95 -33.59
C LEU A 309 -10.93 7.17 -34.23
N THR A 310 -11.66 7.89 -35.09
CA THR A 310 -11.23 9.21 -35.57
C THR A 310 -12.04 10.26 -34.83
N ILE A 311 -11.39 11.01 -33.93
CA ILE A 311 -12.06 11.87 -32.95
C ILE A 311 -11.72 13.32 -33.28
N PRO A 312 -12.71 14.16 -33.65
CA PRO A 312 -12.46 15.58 -33.88
C PRO A 312 -11.91 16.29 -32.65
N ALA A 313 -11.26 17.43 -32.86
CA ALA A 313 -10.71 18.26 -31.79
C ALA A 313 -11.74 18.57 -30.71
N GLY A 314 -11.38 18.37 -29.44
CA GLY A 314 -12.24 18.61 -28.28
C GLY A 314 -13.45 17.68 -28.15
N GLN A 315 -13.66 16.72 -29.07
CA GLN A 315 -14.79 15.79 -29.03
C GLN A 315 -14.43 14.48 -28.34
N GLU A 316 -15.44 13.65 -28.09
CA GLU A 316 -15.30 12.34 -27.49
C GLU A 316 -15.96 11.23 -28.30
N ALA A 317 -15.40 10.03 -28.18
CA ALA A 317 -15.93 8.78 -28.72
C ALA A 317 -16.26 7.83 -27.57
N VAL A 318 -17.38 7.12 -27.67
CA VAL A 318 -17.80 6.15 -26.65
C VAL A 318 -17.92 4.76 -27.26
N VAL A 319 -17.26 3.78 -26.64
CA VAL A 319 -17.40 2.36 -26.90
C VAL A 319 -18.06 1.69 -25.70
N ARG A 320 -19.02 0.78 -25.96
CA ARG A 320 -19.77 0.05 -24.93
C ARG A 320 -19.55 -1.44 -25.11
N MET A 321 -19.31 -2.16 -24.03
CA MET A 321 -19.19 -3.61 -24.03
C MET A 321 -19.92 -4.20 -22.83
N ARG A 322 -20.21 -5.51 -22.87
CA ARG A 322 -20.84 -6.22 -21.77
C ARG A 322 -20.24 -7.63 -21.67
N LEU A 323 -19.61 -7.93 -20.54
CA LEU A 323 -19.09 -9.26 -20.19
C LEU A 323 -20.09 -9.93 -19.26
N PHE A 324 -20.62 -11.09 -19.64
CA PHE A 324 -21.60 -11.79 -18.81
C PHE A 324 -21.50 -13.30 -18.87
N ASP A 325 -21.93 -13.98 -17.81
CA ASP A 325 -22.19 -15.43 -17.84
C ASP A 325 -23.28 -15.73 -18.86
N GLU A 326 -23.11 -16.77 -19.68
CA GLU A 326 -24.05 -17.14 -20.75
C GLU A 326 -25.50 -17.26 -20.26
N GLU A 327 -25.72 -17.69 -19.02
CA GLU A 327 -27.05 -17.80 -18.40
C GLU A 327 -27.65 -16.44 -18.00
N GLU A 328 -26.83 -15.40 -17.86
CA GLU A 328 -27.20 -14.03 -17.49
C GLU A 328 -27.32 -13.10 -18.71
N ALA A 329 -27.50 -13.67 -19.91
CA ALA A 329 -27.58 -12.93 -21.17
C ALA A 329 -28.73 -11.91 -21.19
N ALA A 330 -28.42 -10.68 -21.61
CA ALA A 330 -29.43 -9.64 -21.82
C ALA A 330 -29.96 -9.68 -23.25
N GLU A 331 -31.28 -9.64 -23.43
CA GLU A 331 -31.91 -9.58 -24.77
C GLU A 331 -31.40 -8.41 -25.63
N ARG A 332 -31.10 -7.27 -25.00
CA ARG A 332 -30.55 -6.08 -25.65
C ARG A 332 -29.34 -5.55 -24.86
N PRO A 333 -28.12 -6.03 -25.15
CA PRO A 333 -26.93 -5.72 -24.36
C PRO A 333 -26.65 -4.22 -24.14
N PHE A 334 -27.00 -3.38 -25.12
CA PHE A 334 -26.75 -1.92 -25.13
C PHE A 334 -28.03 -1.06 -25.15
N GLY A 335 -29.17 -1.62 -24.75
CA GLY A 335 -30.45 -0.90 -24.70
C GLY A 335 -30.56 0.09 -23.54
N ARG A 336 -31.78 0.56 -23.25
CA ARG A 336 -32.07 1.46 -22.10
C ARG A 336 -31.62 0.89 -20.75
N ASP A 337 -31.56 -0.44 -20.63
CA ASP A 337 -31.05 -1.12 -19.45
C ASP A 337 -29.59 -0.78 -19.14
N PHE A 338 -28.74 -0.66 -20.17
CA PHE A 338 -27.32 -0.36 -20.02
C PHE A 338 -27.09 0.96 -19.29
N GLU A 339 -27.73 2.02 -19.80
CA GLU A 339 -27.69 3.37 -19.20
C GLU A 339 -28.28 3.39 -17.79
N ARG A 340 -29.39 2.67 -17.59
CA ARG A 340 -30.06 2.57 -16.29
C ARG A 340 -29.17 1.92 -15.24
N VAL A 341 -28.50 0.82 -15.58
CA VAL A 341 -27.62 0.08 -14.65
C VAL A 341 -26.42 0.95 -14.27
N LEU A 342 -25.72 1.55 -15.24
CA LEU A 342 -24.61 2.48 -14.97
C LEU A 342 -25.03 3.61 -14.04
N ALA A 343 -26.13 4.30 -14.38
CA ALA A 343 -26.65 5.39 -13.55
C ALA A 343 -27.07 4.91 -12.15
N SER A 344 -27.62 3.69 -12.02
CA SER A 344 -27.98 3.12 -10.72
C SER A 344 -26.74 2.84 -9.87
N ARG A 345 -25.72 2.20 -10.45
CA ARG A 345 -24.47 1.87 -9.76
C ARG A 345 -23.73 3.13 -9.29
N LEU A 346 -23.72 4.20 -10.10
CA LEU A 346 -23.19 5.50 -9.68
C LEU A 346 -23.99 6.11 -8.51
N ARG A 347 -25.32 6.18 -8.60
CA ARG A 347 -26.16 6.72 -7.51
C ARG A 347 -25.99 5.91 -6.20
N GLU A 348 -25.83 4.60 -6.31
CA GLU A 348 -25.59 3.73 -5.17
C GLU A 348 -24.20 3.95 -4.56
N ALA A 349 -23.18 4.19 -5.38
CA ALA A 349 -21.85 4.60 -4.93
C ALA A 349 -21.91 5.95 -4.19
N ASP A 350 -22.58 6.96 -4.77
CA ASP A 350 -22.80 8.26 -4.12
C ASP A 350 -23.49 8.08 -2.77
N ALA A 351 -24.59 7.30 -2.75
CA ALA A 351 -25.34 7.05 -1.53
C ALA A 351 -24.53 6.28 -0.46
N PHE A 352 -23.61 5.39 -0.87
CA PHE A 352 -22.71 4.68 0.03
C PHE A 352 -21.70 5.64 0.67
N TYR A 353 -21.03 6.46 -0.14
CA TYR A 353 -20.03 7.40 0.36
C TYR A 353 -20.63 8.54 1.19
N ASP A 354 -21.83 9.01 0.85
CA ASP A 354 -22.58 9.99 1.64
C ASP A 354 -22.89 9.53 3.08
N GLN A 355 -22.90 8.22 3.34
CA GLN A 355 -23.07 7.68 4.70
C GLN A 355 -21.76 7.52 5.46
N ARG A 356 -20.63 7.41 4.76
CA ARG A 356 -19.33 7.10 5.36
C ARG A 356 -18.47 8.33 5.53
N ILE A 357 -18.61 9.31 4.63
CA ILE A 357 -17.92 10.59 4.66
C ILE A 357 -18.87 11.63 5.26
N ARG A 358 -18.42 12.34 6.30
CA ARG A 358 -19.27 13.26 7.05
C ARG A 358 -19.64 14.50 6.22
N LYS A 359 -20.85 15.01 6.41
CA LYS A 359 -21.38 16.19 5.71
C LYS A 359 -20.81 17.52 6.21
N SER A 360 -20.18 17.52 7.39
CA SER A 360 -19.48 18.67 7.98
C SER A 360 -18.18 19.02 7.23
N LEU A 361 -17.65 18.10 6.42
CA LEU A 361 -16.49 18.34 5.56
C LEU A 361 -16.87 19.14 4.31
N THR A 362 -15.93 19.93 3.78
CA THR A 362 -16.11 20.66 2.52
C THR A 362 -16.21 19.71 1.32
N ALA A 363 -16.70 20.20 0.18
CA ALA A 363 -16.79 19.40 -1.05
C ALA A 363 -15.42 18.84 -1.49
N GLU A 364 -14.35 19.65 -1.39
CA GLU A 364 -12.99 19.23 -1.71
C GLU A 364 -12.49 18.12 -0.76
N GLN A 365 -12.67 18.28 0.55
CA GLN A 365 -12.31 17.26 1.54
C GLN A 365 -13.06 15.94 1.33
N ARG A 366 -14.34 16.02 0.94
CA ARG A 366 -15.15 14.84 0.63
C ARG A 366 -14.67 14.14 -0.65
N ALA A 367 -14.31 14.91 -1.67
CA ALA A 367 -13.75 14.38 -2.92
C ALA A 367 -12.39 13.71 -2.69
N LEU A 368 -11.52 14.33 -1.89
CA LEU A 368 -10.24 13.76 -1.46
C LEU A 368 -10.44 12.41 -0.76
N ALA A 369 -11.36 12.35 0.21
CA ALA A 369 -11.64 11.10 0.92
C ALA A 369 -12.17 10.00 -0.01
N ARG A 370 -13.04 10.33 -0.98
CA ARG A 370 -13.57 9.36 -1.94
C ARG A 370 -12.48 8.83 -2.87
N GLN A 371 -11.60 9.69 -3.40
CA GLN A 371 -10.47 9.25 -4.24
C GLN A 371 -9.47 8.40 -3.47
N ALA A 372 -9.19 8.71 -2.20
CA ALA A 372 -8.36 7.86 -1.36
C ALA A 372 -8.97 6.45 -1.17
N TYR A 373 -10.30 6.35 -0.98
CA TYR A 373 -10.98 5.05 -0.95
C TYR A 373 -11.00 4.36 -2.32
N ALA A 374 -11.13 5.10 -3.41
CA ALA A 374 -11.02 4.56 -4.76
C ALA A 374 -9.62 3.95 -4.97
N GLY A 375 -8.57 4.65 -4.56
CA GLY A 375 -7.20 4.17 -4.65
C GLY A 375 -6.98 2.85 -3.91
N LEU A 376 -7.37 2.76 -2.64
CA LEU A 376 -7.34 1.48 -1.90
C LEU A 376 -8.03 0.33 -2.63
N LEU A 377 -9.20 0.60 -3.23
CA LEU A 377 -10.00 -0.42 -3.92
C LEU A 377 -9.40 -0.82 -5.27
N TRP A 378 -8.83 0.13 -6.01
CA TRP A 378 -8.13 -0.12 -7.27
C TRP A 378 -6.77 -0.80 -7.04
N SER A 379 -6.10 -0.55 -5.91
CA SER A 379 -4.84 -1.18 -5.51
C SER A 379 -4.98 -2.60 -4.95
N LYS A 380 -6.19 -3.19 -4.98
CA LYS A 380 -6.35 -4.63 -4.74
C LYS A 380 -5.79 -5.39 -5.94
N GLN A 381 -4.95 -6.38 -5.70
CA GLN A 381 -4.29 -7.17 -6.75
C GLN A 381 -4.36 -8.66 -6.42
N PHE A 382 -4.61 -9.50 -7.43
CA PHE A 382 -4.35 -10.93 -7.33
C PHE A 382 -2.84 -11.16 -7.25
N TYR A 383 -2.40 -11.85 -6.21
CA TYR A 383 -1.00 -12.14 -5.99
C TYR A 383 -0.82 -13.65 -5.84
N SER A 384 0.00 -14.24 -6.70
CA SER A 384 0.38 -15.64 -6.61
C SER A 384 1.89 -15.78 -6.51
N TYR A 385 2.36 -16.50 -5.50
CA TYR A 385 3.76 -16.85 -5.33
C TYR A 385 3.85 -18.11 -4.48
N ILE A 386 4.13 -19.24 -5.13
CA ILE A 386 4.29 -20.54 -4.47
C ILE A 386 5.78 -20.82 -4.44
N VAL A 387 6.43 -20.53 -3.30
CA VAL A 387 7.90 -20.47 -3.20
C VAL A 387 8.55 -21.79 -3.61
N GLN A 388 8.02 -22.92 -3.14
CA GLN A 388 8.53 -24.24 -3.52
C GLN A 388 8.54 -24.45 -5.05
N ALA A 389 7.40 -24.22 -5.71
CA ALA A 389 7.30 -24.42 -7.16
C ALA A 389 8.14 -23.40 -7.96
N TRP A 390 8.29 -22.17 -7.45
CA TRP A 390 9.17 -21.18 -8.05
C TRP A 390 10.66 -21.55 -7.95
N LEU A 391 11.09 -22.13 -6.83
CA LEU A 391 12.46 -22.62 -6.62
C LEU A 391 12.76 -23.84 -7.51
N ASP A 392 11.85 -24.80 -7.55
CA ASP A 392 12.02 -26.04 -8.32
C ASP A 392 11.94 -25.81 -9.84
N GLY A 393 11.17 -24.80 -10.26
CA GLY A 393 10.88 -24.55 -11.66
C GLY A 393 9.68 -25.34 -12.18
N ASP A 394 9.28 -25.01 -13.40
CA ASP A 394 8.11 -25.61 -14.05
C ASP A 394 8.51 -26.82 -14.93
N PRO A 395 7.87 -28.01 -14.80
CA PRO A 395 8.29 -29.24 -15.47
C PRO A 395 8.39 -29.19 -17.01
N ALA A 396 7.59 -28.34 -17.65
CA ALA A 396 7.59 -28.18 -19.11
C ALA A 396 8.54 -27.06 -19.60
N GLN A 397 9.34 -26.48 -18.70
CA GLN A 397 10.29 -25.42 -18.99
C GLN A 397 11.73 -25.89 -18.70
N PRO A 398 12.76 -25.20 -19.23
CA PRO A 398 14.14 -25.46 -18.81
C PRO A 398 14.28 -25.35 -17.29
N ALA A 399 15.04 -26.29 -16.71
CA ALA A 399 15.30 -26.27 -15.27
C ALA A 399 16.02 -24.97 -14.88
N PRO A 400 15.58 -24.28 -13.80
CA PRO A 400 16.26 -23.10 -13.33
C PRO A 400 17.64 -23.45 -12.74
N PRO A 401 18.56 -22.47 -12.63
CA PRO A 401 19.86 -22.68 -12.01
C PRO A 401 19.76 -23.13 -10.55
N ASP A 402 20.57 -24.13 -10.16
CA ASP A 402 20.59 -24.68 -8.79
C ASP A 402 20.93 -23.63 -7.72
N SER A 403 21.66 -22.56 -8.07
CA SER A 403 22.00 -21.46 -7.15
C SER A 403 20.77 -20.82 -6.50
N ARG A 404 19.61 -20.84 -7.17
CA ARG A 404 18.36 -20.25 -6.67
C ARG A 404 17.84 -20.94 -5.41
N LYS A 405 18.10 -22.24 -5.23
CA LYS A 405 17.65 -23.02 -4.05
C LYS A 405 18.20 -22.49 -2.73
N HIS A 406 19.31 -21.77 -2.79
CA HIS A 406 19.96 -21.13 -1.63
C HIS A 406 19.93 -19.60 -1.70
N GLY A 407 19.21 -19.04 -2.68
CA GLY A 407 19.07 -17.62 -2.89
C GLY A 407 17.84 -17.05 -2.18
N ARG A 408 17.26 -16.02 -2.80
CA ARG A 408 16.09 -15.29 -2.29
C ARG A 408 14.98 -16.25 -1.85
N ASN A 409 14.46 -16.06 -0.65
CA ASN A 409 13.34 -16.81 -0.07
C ASN A 409 13.55 -18.35 0.01
N GLY A 410 14.78 -18.85 -0.09
CA GLY A 410 15.07 -20.29 -0.01
C GLY A 410 14.49 -20.95 1.25
N ASP A 411 14.53 -20.29 2.40
CA ASP A 411 14.03 -20.86 3.67
C ASP A 411 12.49 -20.82 3.83
N TRP A 412 11.75 -20.34 2.83
CA TRP A 412 10.30 -20.09 2.88
C TRP A 412 9.46 -21.03 2.00
N HIS A 413 9.94 -22.25 1.78
CA HIS A 413 9.29 -23.29 0.97
C HIS A 413 7.78 -23.51 1.24
N HIS A 414 7.32 -23.30 2.47
CA HIS A 414 5.94 -23.49 2.90
C HIS A 414 4.98 -22.38 2.42
N VAL A 415 5.50 -21.25 1.93
CA VAL A 415 4.68 -20.11 1.51
C VAL A 415 3.91 -20.44 0.24
N PHE A 416 2.60 -20.29 0.33
CA PHE A 416 1.65 -20.50 -0.75
C PHE A 416 0.73 -19.30 -0.85
N ASN A 417 1.11 -18.31 -1.66
CA ASN A 417 0.28 -17.13 -1.87
C ASN A 417 -0.58 -17.32 -3.12
N ARG A 418 -1.89 -17.09 -3.00
CA ARG A 418 -2.85 -17.14 -4.11
C ARG A 418 -4.15 -16.43 -3.71
N ASP A 419 -4.06 -15.14 -3.40
CA ASP A 419 -5.18 -14.37 -2.86
C ASP A 419 -5.24 -12.99 -3.53
N VAL A 420 -6.37 -12.28 -3.34
CA VAL A 420 -6.44 -10.85 -3.64
C VAL A 420 -5.99 -10.06 -2.40
N LEU A 421 -4.91 -9.31 -2.54
CA LEU A 421 -4.32 -8.52 -1.47
C LEU A 421 -4.42 -7.02 -1.76
N SER A 422 -4.44 -6.20 -0.71
CA SER A 422 -4.22 -4.77 -0.85
C SER A 422 -2.73 -4.50 -1.02
N MET A 423 -2.33 -3.89 -2.14
CA MET A 423 -0.94 -3.47 -2.38
C MET A 423 -0.71 -2.04 -1.91
N PRO A 424 0.54 -1.65 -1.58
CA PRO A 424 0.90 -0.25 -1.39
C PRO A 424 0.60 0.56 -2.65
N ASP A 425 1.04 0.03 -3.80
CA ASP A 425 0.96 0.55 -5.16
C ASP A 425 0.90 -0.66 -6.13
N LYS A 426 0.36 -0.57 -7.36
CA LYS A 426 0.28 -1.74 -8.27
C LYS A 426 1.31 -1.77 -9.40
N TRP A 427 2.15 -0.74 -9.48
CA TRP A 427 3.22 -0.62 -10.45
C TRP A 427 4.59 -0.72 -9.78
N GLU A 428 4.95 0.15 -8.84
CA GLU A 428 6.24 0.13 -8.12
C GLU A 428 6.30 -1.02 -7.11
N TYR A 429 5.19 -1.22 -6.38
CA TYR A 429 5.07 -2.26 -5.36
C TYR A 429 4.02 -3.31 -5.72
N PRO A 430 4.11 -4.03 -6.88
CA PRO A 430 3.12 -5.00 -7.33
C PRO A 430 3.19 -6.32 -6.51
N TRP A 431 3.52 -6.19 -5.23
CA TRP A 431 3.76 -7.18 -4.21
C TRP A 431 3.36 -6.60 -2.84
N PHE A 432 3.06 -7.47 -1.88
CA PHE A 432 2.63 -7.01 -0.56
C PHE A 432 3.82 -6.63 0.32
N ALA A 433 3.61 -5.64 1.19
CA ALA A 433 4.42 -5.43 2.38
C ALA A 433 3.53 -5.59 3.62
N ALA A 434 3.92 -6.47 4.55
CA ALA A 434 3.04 -6.81 5.68
C ALA A 434 2.78 -5.64 6.63
N TRP A 435 3.73 -4.71 6.76
CA TRP A 435 3.56 -3.56 7.65
C TRP A 435 2.71 -2.46 7.01
N ASP A 436 2.88 -2.16 5.72
CA ASP A 436 1.98 -1.32 4.92
C ASP A 436 0.53 -1.77 5.07
N LEU A 437 0.29 -3.07 4.86
CA LEU A 437 -1.06 -3.65 4.93
C LEU A 437 -1.74 -3.35 6.27
N ALA A 438 -1.02 -3.36 7.38
CA ALA A 438 -1.57 -3.01 8.68
C ALA A 438 -2.20 -1.60 8.68
N PHE A 439 -1.56 -0.62 8.03
CA PHE A 439 -2.08 0.74 7.88
C PHE A 439 -3.24 0.82 6.89
N HIS A 440 -3.21 0.06 5.80
CA HIS A 440 -4.30 0.02 4.80
C HIS A 440 -5.62 -0.39 5.45
N MET A 441 -5.56 -1.30 6.43
CA MET A 441 -6.76 -1.92 7.00
C MET A 441 -7.58 -0.96 7.88
N LEU A 442 -7.00 0.14 8.37
CA LEU A 442 -7.75 1.17 9.10
C LEU A 442 -8.78 1.89 8.22
N PRO A 443 -8.40 2.54 7.11
CA PRO A 443 -9.38 3.12 6.19
C PRO A 443 -10.29 2.05 5.57
N PHE A 444 -9.78 0.85 5.24
CA PHE A 444 -10.64 -0.25 4.78
C PHE A 444 -11.72 -0.65 5.79
N ALA A 445 -11.43 -0.67 7.09
CA ALA A 445 -12.42 -1.00 8.12
C ALA A 445 -13.64 -0.06 8.09
N LYS A 446 -13.52 1.14 7.51
CA LYS A 446 -14.63 2.06 7.32
C LYS A 446 -15.49 1.73 6.10
N ILE A 447 -14.97 1.08 5.06
CA ILE A 447 -15.69 0.80 3.81
C ILE A 447 -16.03 -0.70 3.63
N ASP A 448 -15.14 -1.60 4.06
CA ASP A 448 -15.27 -3.05 3.98
C ASP A 448 -14.67 -3.74 5.23
N PRO A 449 -15.41 -3.74 6.36
CA PRO A 449 -14.97 -4.35 7.62
C PRO A 449 -14.55 -5.82 7.52
N HIS A 450 -15.19 -6.58 6.64
CA HIS A 450 -14.93 -8.01 6.48
C HIS A 450 -13.59 -8.22 5.77
N PHE A 451 -13.36 -7.55 4.64
CA PHE A 451 -12.08 -7.60 3.94
C PHE A 451 -10.93 -7.16 4.85
N ALA A 452 -11.12 -6.09 5.65
CA ALA A 452 -10.10 -5.62 6.58
C ALA A 452 -9.64 -6.70 7.57
N LYS A 453 -10.59 -7.46 8.13
CA LYS A 453 -10.29 -8.57 9.05
C LYS A 453 -9.66 -9.75 8.32
N GLU A 454 -10.15 -10.10 7.13
CA GLU A 454 -9.61 -11.23 6.36
C GLU A 454 -8.15 -11.01 5.96
N GLN A 455 -7.79 -9.81 5.52
CA GLN A 455 -6.41 -9.45 5.17
C GLN A 455 -5.47 -9.53 6.39
N LEU A 456 -5.90 -9.05 7.57
CA LEU A 456 -5.10 -9.17 8.79
C LEU A 456 -4.92 -10.62 9.24
N VAL A 457 -5.94 -11.46 9.06
CA VAL A 457 -5.83 -12.90 9.36
C VAL A 457 -4.93 -13.61 8.35
N LEU A 458 -4.93 -13.18 7.08
CA LEU A 458 -4.21 -13.82 5.97
C LEU A 458 -2.73 -14.05 6.30
N PHE A 459 -2.03 -12.99 6.72
CA PHE A 459 -0.60 -13.02 7.08
C PHE A 459 -0.26 -13.85 8.32
N LEU A 460 -1.26 -14.27 9.07
CA LEU A 460 -1.12 -15.10 10.26
C LEU A 460 -1.48 -16.58 9.99
N ARG A 461 -1.86 -16.92 8.75
CA ARG A 461 -2.20 -18.30 8.35
C ARG A 461 -0.96 -19.17 8.22
N GLU A 462 -1.18 -20.47 8.32
CA GLU A 462 -0.17 -21.52 8.37
C GLU A 462 0.67 -21.63 7.08
N TRP A 463 0.13 -21.16 5.95
CA TRP A 463 0.80 -21.14 4.65
C TRP A 463 1.31 -19.74 4.23
N TYR A 464 1.28 -18.78 5.16
CA TYR A 464 1.88 -17.45 5.02
C TYR A 464 2.94 -17.22 6.10
N MET A 465 2.55 -17.37 7.37
CA MET A 465 3.43 -17.18 8.53
C MET A 465 4.40 -18.34 8.64
N HIS A 466 5.67 -18.03 8.85
CA HIS A 466 6.69 -19.04 9.07
C HIS A 466 6.32 -19.92 10.28
N PRO A 467 6.57 -21.23 10.25
CA PRO A 467 6.34 -22.12 11.39
C PRO A 467 7.02 -21.71 12.71
N ASN A 468 7.97 -20.77 12.67
CA ASN A 468 8.66 -20.26 13.85
C ASN A 468 7.95 -19.03 14.47
N GLY A 469 6.88 -18.54 13.85
CA GLY A 469 6.12 -17.36 14.24
C GLY A 469 6.38 -16.09 13.42
N GLN A 470 7.37 -16.06 12.53
CA GLN A 470 7.68 -14.88 11.72
C GLN A 470 6.58 -14.59 10.68
N ILE A 471 6.11 -13.34 10.63
CA ILE A 471 5.23 -12.85 9.57
C ILE A 471 6.13 -12.49 8.37
N PRO A 472 5.79 -12.90 7.13
CA PRO A 472 6.61 -12.59 5.96
C PRO A 472 6.64 -11.07 5.71
N ALA A 473 7.83 -10.51 5.48
CA ALA A 473 7.97 -9.06 5.30
C ALA A 473 7.42 -8.58 3.96
N TYR A 474 8.09 -8.94 2.86
CA TYR A 474 7.72 -8.60 1.48
C TYR A 474 8.37 -9.55 0.48
N GLU A 475 7.99 -9.45 -0.80
CA GLU A 475 8.38 -10.41 -1.85
C GLU A 475 9.90 -10.55 -2.04
N TRP A 476 10.65 -9.46 -1.94
CA TRP A 476 12.11 -9.47 -2.14
C TRP A 476 12.89 -10.17 -1.04
N ASN A 477 12.36 -10.22 0.18
CA ASN A 477 12.95 -10.94 1.30
C ASN A 477 11.89 -11.21 2.37
N LEU A 478 11.31 -12.41 2.35
CA LEU A 478 10.29 -12.79 3.32
C LEU A 478 10.86 -12.84 4.76
N ALA A 479 12.17 -13.03 4.91
CA ALA A 479 12.86 -13.14 6.20
C ALA A 479 13.22 -11.78 6.83
N ASP A 480 13.00 -10.66 6.14
CA ASP A 480 13.25 -9.34 6.72
C ASP A 480 12.34 -9.04 7.91
N VAL A 481 12.75 -8.05 8.68
CA VAL A 481 12.07 -7.67 9.92
C VAL A 481 11.37 -6.33 9.73
N ASN A 482 10.05 -6.38 9.72
CA ASN A 482 9.23 -5.18 9.66
C ASN A 482 8.73 -4.75 11.05
N PRO A 483 8.30 -3.50 11.23
CA PRO A 483 7.64 -3.06 12.46
C PRO A 483 6.43 -3.97 12.80
N PRO A 484 6.29 -4.44 14.05
CA PRO A 484 5.21 -5.34 14.48
C PRO A 484 3.87 -4.62 14.70
N VAL A 485 3.48 -3.72 13.78
CA VAL A 485 2.24 -2.94 13.84
C VAL A 485 0.97 -3.77 13.56
N HIS A 486 1.12 -5.04 13.17
CA HIS A 486 0.00 -5.93 12.83
C HIS A 486 -0.97 -6.16 14.00
N ALA A 487 -0.45 -6.26 15.22
CA ALA A 487 -1.27 -6.37 16.43
C ALA A 487 -2.09 -5.10 16.68
N TRP A 488 -1.48 -3.93 16.48
CA TRP A 488 -2.17 -2.65 16.57
C TRP A 488 -3.28 -2.55 15.54
N ALA A 489 -3.02 -2.92 14.28
CA ALA A 489 -4.05 -2.91 13.25
C ALA A 489 -5.21 -3.85 13.59
N CYS A 490 -4.93 -5.07 14.06
CA CYS A 490 -5.94 -5.99 14.58
C CYS A 490 -6.81 -5.35 15.67
N TRP A 491 -6.18 -4.70 16.66
CA TRP A 491 -6.88 -4.03 17.75
C TRP A 491 -7.72 -2.85 17.27
N ARG A 492 -7.19 -2.02 16.36
CA ARG A 492 -7.91 -0.88 15.79
C ARG A 492 -9.10 -1.33 14.95
N VAL A 493 -8.93 -2.30 14.04
CA VAL A 493 -10.01 -2.85 13.22
C VAL A 493 -11.09 -3.49 14.09
N TYR A 494 -10.73 -4.26 15.12
CA TYR A 494 -11.69 -4.78 16.09
C TYR A 494 -12.54 -3.65 16.74
N LYS A 495 -11.89 -2.55 17.15
CA LYS A 495 -12.58 -1.41 17.77
C LYS A 495 -13.44 -0.61 16.79
N MET A 496 -13.02 -0.50 15.54
CA MET A 496 -13.67 0.32 14.50
C MET A 496 -14.87 -0.37 13.84
N THR A 497 -14.91 -1.70 13.85
CA THR A 497 -15.92 -2.48 13.12
C THR A 497 -17.15 -2.85 13.94
N GLY A 498 -17.33 -2.27 15.13
CA GLY A 498 -18.56 -2.41 15.91
C GLY A 498 -18.57 -1.60 17.21
N PRO A 499 -19.76 -1.28 17.76
CA PRO A 499 -19.88 -0.71 19.10
C PRO A 499 -19.40 -1.74 20.14
N ARG A 500 -18.94 -1.28 21.31
CA ARG A 500 -18.26 -2.12 22.33
C ARG A 500 -18.99 -3.44 22.65
N SER A 501 -20.33 -3.43 22.68
CA SER A 501 -21.16 -4.61 22.96
C SER A 501 -21.34 -5.60 21.79
N LYS A 502 -20.97 -5.22 20.56
CA LYS A 502 -21.15 -6.04 19.33
C LYS A 502 -19.84 -6.23 18.55
N ARG A 503 -18.69 -5.99 19.18
CA ARG A 503 -17.40 -6.22 18.51
C ARG A 503 -17.14 -7.72 18.35
N ASP A 504 -16.40 -8.04 17.31
CA ASP A 504 -16.14 -9.42 16.88
C ASP A 504 -15.02 -10.06 17.71
N ARG A 505 -15.40 -10.66 18.84
CA ARG A 505 -14.47 -11.27 19.78
C ARG A 505 -13.83 -12.56 19.25
N VAL A 506 -14.50 -13.23 18.29
CA VAL A 506 -13.95 -14.41 17.62
C VAL A 506 -12.77 -14.00 16.75
N PHE A 507 -12.90 -12.94 15.95
CA PHE A 507 -11.77 -12.34 15.24
C PHE A 507 -10.63 -12.00 16.20
N LEU A 508 -10.93 -11.30 17.30
CA LEU A 508 -9.91 -10.87 18.27
C LEU A 508 -9.15 -12.06 18.88
N SER A 509 -9.86 -13.11 19.31
CA SER A 509 -9.26 -14.32 19.87
C SER A 509 -8.39 -15.06 18.85
N ARG A 510 -8.84 -15.17 17.59
CA ARG A 510 -8.08 -15.83 16.50
C ARG A 510 -6.75 -15.13 16.24
N VAL A 511 -6.77 -13.81 16.08
CA VAL A 511 -5.54 -13.05 15.82
C VAL A 511 -4.65 -13.01 17.05
N PHE A 512 -5.21 -12.91 18.26
CA PHE A 512 -4.45 -12.93 19.51
C PHE A 512 -3.57 -14.17 19.65
N HIS A 513 -4.12 -15.38 19.44
CA HIS A 513 -3.33 -16.61 19.57
C HIS A 513 -2.19 -16.69 18.55
N LYS A 514 -2.44 -16.27 17.30
CA LYS A 514 -1.41 -16.28 16.25
C LYS A 514 -0.33 -15.21 16.51
N LEU A 515 -0.75 -14.03 16.95
CA LEU A 515 0.16 -12.96 17.37
C LEU A 515 0.96 -13.35 18.62
N LEU A 516 0.46 -14.22 19.50
CA LEU A 516 1.27 -14.73 20.62
C LEU A 516 2.47 -15.55 20.14
N VAL A 517 2.31 -16.32 19.05
CA VAL A 517 3.42 -17.05 18.41
C VAL A 517 4.41 -16.06 17.80
N ASN A 518 3.92 -15.05 17.07
CA ASN A 518 4.79 -14.01 16.51
C ASN A 518 5.54 -13.21 17.59
N PHE A 519 4.87 -12.82 18.66
CA PHE A 519 5.50 -12.17 19.81
C PHE A 519 6.61 -13.03 20.42
N THR A 520 6.38 -14.34 20.54
CA THR A 520 7.38 -15.28 21.07
C THR A 520 8.59 -15.40 20.14
N TRP A 521 8.38 -15.37 18.82
CA TRP A 521 9.46 -15.28 17.84
C TRP A 521 10.32 -14.03 18.06
N TRP A 522 9.70 -12.87 18.24
CA TRP A 522 10.40 -11.61 18.51
C TRP A 522 11.28 -11.69 19.75
N VAL A 523 10.72 -12.13 20.88
CA VAL A 523 11.45 -12.29 22.15
C VAL A 523 12.65 -13.24 21.98
N ASN A 524 12.49 -14.34 21.25
CA ASN A 524 13.56 -15.34 21.14
C ASN A 524 14.61 -15.01 20.07
N ARG A 525 14.26 -14.24 19.03
CA ARG A 525 15.14 -14.00 17.86
C ARG A 525 15.71 -12.59 17.79
N LYS A 526 15.08 -11.62 18.45
CA LYS A 526 15.41 -10.19 18.31
C LYS A 526 15.81 -9.52 19.63
N ASP A 527 15.70 -10.22 20.76
CA ASP A 527 16.37 -9.87 22.03
C ASP A 527 17.60 -10.78 22.22
N VAL A 528 18.63 -10.58 21.39
CA VAL A 528 19.80 -11.48 21.29
C VAL A 528 20.52 -11.65 22.63
N GLN A 529 20.56 -10.60 23.46
CA GLN A 529 21.23 -10.63 24.77
C GLN A 529 20.30 -11.04 25.93
N GLY A 530 18.99 -11.21 25.69
CA GLY A 530 18.01 -11.46 26.74
C GLY A 530 17.88 -10.32 27.76
N LYS A 531 18.12 -9.08 27.31
CA LYS A 531 18.16 -7.86 28.15
C LYS A 531 16.98 -6.93 27.87
N HIS A 532 15.99 -7.38 27.10
CA HIS A 532 14.83 -6.59 26.71
C HIS A 532 15.17 -5.34 25.87
N LEU A 533 16.34 -5.35 25.21
CA LEU A 533 16.71 -4.41 24.17
C LEU A 533 16.69 -5.12 22.82
N PHE A 534 15.75 -4.72 21.98
CA PHE A 534 15.49 -5.39 20.73
C PHE A 534 16.26 -4.74 19.59
N ALA A 535 16.80 -5.59 18.72
CA ALA A 535 17.41 -5.19 17.46
C ALA A 535 16.78 -6.01 16.32
N GLY A 536 16.44 -5.32 15.24
CA GLY A 536 15.75 -5.91 14.08
C GLY A 536 16.40 -5.57 12.74
N GLY A 537 17.39 -4.69 12.73
CA GLY A 537 18.00 -4.19 11.50
C GLY A 537 17.04 -3.25 10.76
N PHE A 538 16.46 -3.73 9.66
CA PHE A 538 15.65 -2.98 8.68
C PHE A 538 14.51 -2.15 9.32
N LEU A 539 13.59 -2.80 10.03
CA LEU A 539 12.47 -2.18 10.79
C LEU A 539 11.69 -1.10 10.00
N GLY A 540 11.64 -1.23 8.66
CA GLY A 540 10.86 -0.36 7.77
C GLY A 540 11.32 1.11 7.70
N LEU A 541 12.52 1.43 8.22
CA LEU A 541 13.11 2.76 8.19
C LEU A 541 14.51 2.65 7.57
N ASP A 542 14.53 2.49 6.24
CA ASP A 542 15.63 1.97 5.43
C ASP A 542 16.94 2.74 5.67
N ASN A 543 17.03 3.98 5.18
CA ASN A 543 18.26 4.78 5.21
C ASN A 543 18.34 5.71 6.44
N ILE A 544 17.52 5.52 7.48
CA ILE A 544 17.44 6.46 8.63
C ILE A 544 18.74 6.54 9.45
N GLY A 545 19.53 5.47 9.43
CA GLY A 545 20.79 5.35 10.17
C GLY A 545 22.00 5.85 9.38
N VAL A 546 23.15 5.89 10.06
CA VAL A 546 24.46 6.25 9.48
C VAL A 546 25.11 5.12 8.67
N PHE A 547 24.68 3.89 8.91
CA PHE A 547 25.02 2.70 8.15
C PHE A 547 23.78 1.82 7.96
N ASP A 548 23.87 0.86 7.05
CA ASP A 548 22.85 -0.18 6.87
C ASP A 548 22.73 -1.02 8.15
N ARG A 549 21.59 -0.87 8.84
CA ARG A 549 21.30 -1.53 10.12
C ARG A 549 21.04 -3.03 9.95
N SER A 550 20.79 -3.50 8.73
CA SER A 550 20.55 -4.92 8.43
C SER A 550 21.84 -5.72 8.27
N GLN A 551 22.97 -5.06 8.05
CA GLN A 551 24.26 -5.70 7.82
C GLN A 551 25.05 -5.93 9.11
N PRO A 552 25.88 -6.98 9.17
CA PRO A 552 26.82 -7.16 10.27
C PRO A 552 27.77 -5.97 10.40
N LEU A 553 27.94 -5.47 11.63
CA LEU A 553 28.84 -4.36 11.88
C LEU A 553 30.30 -4.83 12.03
N PRO A 554 31.28 -4.06 11.50
CA PRO A 554 32.69 -4.29 11.73
C PRO A 554 33.07 -4.64 13.17
N SER A 555 34.08 -5.51 13.31
CA SER A 555 34.70 -5.86 14.60
C SER A 555 33.75 -6.48 15.64
N GLY A 556 32.59 -7.00 15.22
CA GLY A 556 31.62 -7.61 16.12
C GLY A 556 30.85 -6.61 16.99
N ALA A 557 30.79 -5.35 16.56
CA ALA A 557 30.00 -4.33 17.24
C ALA A 557 28.51 -4.69 17.26
N TYR A 558 27.81 -4.24 18.30
CA TYR A 558 26.38 -4.49 18.46
C TYR A 558 25.59 -3.18 18.49
N LEU A 559 24.48 -3.12 17.76
CA LEU A 559 23.57 -1.99 17.76
C LEU A 559 22.35 -2.29 18.64
N SER A 560 22.11 -1.45 19.64
CA SER A 560 20.85 -1.40 20.37
C SER A 560 19.97 -0.33 19.74
N GLN A 561 18.81 -0.73 19.23
CA GLN A 561 17.89 0.12 18.47
C GLN A 561 16.74 0.63 19.34
N ALA A 562 16.56 1.95 19.42
CA ALA A 562 15.51 2.57 20.24
C ALA A 562 14.12 2.35 19.63
N ASP A 563 14.00 2.38 18.31
CA ASP A 563 12.77 2.05 17.58
C ASP A 563 12.42 0.57 17.76
N GLY A 564 13.36 -0.35 17.53
CA GLY A 564 13.16 -1.80 17.71
C GLY A 564 12.62 -2.14 19.09
N THR A 565 13.16 -1.48 20.11
CA THR A 565 12.73 -1.68 21.50
C THR A 565 11.37 -1.01 21.79
N ALA A 566 11.13 0.20 21.28
CA ALA A 566 9.85 0.89 21.39
C ALA A 566 8.71 0.12 20.68
N TRP A 567 8.98 -0.48 19.53
CA TRP A 567 8.04 -1.33 18.81
C TRP A 567 7.56 -2.52 19.64
N MET A 568 8.48 -3.15 20.38
CA MET A 568 8.12 -4.28 21.25
C MET A 568 7.35 -3.84 22.48
N ALA A 569 7.66 -2.70 23.08
CA ALA A 569 6.83 -2.12 24.14
C ALA A 569 5.41 -1.80 23.62
N PHE A 570 5.30 -1.19 22.45
CA PHE A 570 4.02 -0.93 21.79
C PHE A 570 3.23 -2.22 21.50
N TYR A 571 3.91 -3.28 21.07
CA TYR A 571 3.32 -4.60 20.86
C TYR A 571 2.83 -5.21 22.19
N CYS A 572 3.64 -5.17 23.25
CA CYS A 572 3.24 -5.61 24.59
C CYS A 572 1.98 -4.89 25.08
N ALA A 573 1.97 -3.56 25.02
CA ALA A 573 0.84 -2.74 25.43
C ALA A 573 -0.43 -3.11 24.65
N THR A 574 -0.30 -3.29 23.33
CA THR A 574 -1.43 -3.69 22.48
C THR A 574 -1.95 -5.09 22.84
N MET A 575 -1.07 -6.07 22.99
CA MET A 575 -1.46 -7.43 23.36
C MET A 575 -2.07 -7.52 24.75
N MET A 576 -1.58 -6.71 25.70
CA MET A 576 -2.19 -6.56 27.02
C MET A 576 -3.64 -6.06 26.90
N SER A 577 -3.89 -5.01 26.12
CA SER A 577 -5.25 -4.49 25.92
C SER A 577 -6.18 -5.49 25.24
N MET A 578 -5.66 -6.25 24.26
CA MET A 578 -6.42 -7.35 23.65
C MET A 578 -6.74 -8.45 24.66
N ALA A 579 -5.78 -8.84 25.50
CA ALA A 579 -5.97 -9.86 26.53
C ALA A 579 -6.99 -9.42 27.58
N MET A 580 -6.90 -8.17 28.07
CA MET A 580 -7.87 -7.60 29.01
C MET A 580 -9.28 -7.56 28.41
N GLU A 581 -9.41 -7.16 27.14
CA GLU A 581 -10.69 -7.17 26.45
C GLU A 581 -11.25 -8.59 26.35
N LEU A 582 -10.43 -9.60 26.00
CA LEU A 582 -10.82 -11.01 25.93
C LEU A 582 -11.16 -11.61 27.31
N ALA A 583 -10.47 -11.16 28.36
CA ALA A 583 -10.65 -11.59 29.74
C ALA A 583 -12.06 -11.33 30.28
N LEU A 584 -12.74 -10.29 29.78
CA LEU A 584 -14.13 -9.96 30.14
C LEU A 584 -15.14 -11.10 29.90
N SER A 585 -14.79 -12.09 29.06
CA SER A 585 -15.61 -13.29 28.82
C SER A 585 -14.89 -14.60 29.08
N ASN A 586 -13.57 -14.58 29.30
CA ASN A 586 -12.78 -15.77 29.57
C ASN A 586 -11.60 -15.42 30.50
N PRO A 587 -11.69 -15.71 31.80
CA PRO A 587 -10.68 -15.35 32.79
C PRO A 587 -9.25 -15.85 32.49
N ALA A 588 -9.07 -16.89 31.65
CA ALA A 588 -7.74 -17.38 31.28
C ALA A 588 -6.84 -16.30 30.64
N TYR A 589 -7.43 -15.28 30.01
CA TYR A 589 -6.68 -14.18 29.42
C TYR A 589 -6.14 -13.18 30.47
N GLU A 590 -6.61 -13.19 31.72
CA GLU A 590 -6.06 -12.34 32.79
C GLU A 590 -4.60 -12.69 33.11
N ASP A 591 -4.28 -13.99 33.08
CA ASP A 591 -2.92 -14.49 33.31
C ASP A 591 -1.97 -14.02 32.21
N ILE A 592 -2.44 -14.00 30.97
CA ILE A 592 -1.66 -13.56 29.81
C ILE A 592 -1.53 -12.02 29.78
N ALA A 593 -2.56 -11.28 30.19
CA ALA A 593 -2.48 -9.83 30.33
C ALA A 593 -1.35 -9.43 31.30
N SER A 594 -1.19 -10.18 32.41
CA SER A 594 -0.13 -9.97 33.39
C SER A 594 1.27 -10.17 32.79
N LYS A 595 1.45 -11.21 31.96
CA LYS A 595 2.71 -11.43 31.22
C LYS A 595 3.09 -10.22 30.37
N PHE A 596 2.15 -9.66 29.61
CA PHE A 596 2.44 -8.52 28.75
C PHE A 596 2.70 -7.24 29.54
N PHE A 597 2.00 -7.05 30.66
CA PHE A 597 2.29 -5.96 31.60
C PHE A 597 3.72 -6.04 32.16
N GLU A 598 4.12 -7.19 32.72
CA GLU A 598 5.46 -7.37 33.28
C GLU A 598 6.56 -7.18 32.22
N HIS A 599 6.33 -7.70 31.00
CA HIS A 599 7.27 -7.55 29.89
C HIS A 599 7.38 -6.09 29.41
N PHE A 600 6.25 -5.37 29.35
CA PHE A 600 6.26 -3.93 29.04
C PHE A 600 7.12 -3.16 30.04
N VAL A 601 6.94 -3.41 31.35
CA VAL A 601 7.70 -2.74 32.40
C VAL A 601 9.19 -3.06 32.31
N ALA A 602 9.54 -4.32 32.02
CA ALA A 602 10.93 -4.73 31.83
C ALA A 602 11.59 -4.01 30.63
N ILE A 603 10.86 -3.85 29.52
CA ILE A 603 11.34 -3.07 28.37
C ILE A 603 11.50 -1.60 28.75
N ALA A 604 10.51 -1.00 29.42
CA ALA A 604 10.55 0.40 29.82
C ALA A 604 11.72 0.69 30.78
N ASP A 605 12.02 -0.20 31.72
CA ASP A 605 13.22 -0.09 32.58
C ASP A 605 14.49 -0.22 31.73
N ALA A 606 14.62 -1.25 30.90
CA ALA A 606 15.80 -1.45 30.05
C ALA A 606 16.11 -0.24 29.16
N MET A 607 15.10 0.37 28.54
CA MET A 607 15.25 1.58 27.73
C MET A 607 15.66 2.81 28.53
N ASN A 608 15.39 2.85 29.83
CA ASN A 608 15.57 4.02 30.67
C ASN A 608 16.73 3.90 31.68
N THR A 609 17.28 2.70 31.92
CA THR A 609 18.25 2.45 33.00
C THR A 609 19.41 1.51 32.62
N LEU A 610 19.28 0.67 31.59
CA LEU A 610 20.32 -0.32 31.26
C LEU A 610 21.65 0.36 30.90
N GLY A 611 22.75 -0.07 31.53
CA GLY A 611 24.08 0.53 31.32
C GLY A 611 24.25 1.95 31.88
N GLY A 612 23.33 2.41 32.73
CA GLY A 612 23.35 3.71 33.40
C GLY A 612 22.09 4.52 33.12
N THR A 613 21.87 4.87 31.84
CA THR A 613 20.73 5.69 31.38
C THR A 613 19.82 4.97 30.37
N GLY A 614 20.10 3.70 30.03
CA GLY A 614 19.43 3.03 28.92
C GLY A 614 19.74 3.71 27.59
N LEU A 615 18.74 3.82 26.73
CA LEU A 615 18.80 4.53 25.44
C LEU A 615 18.47 6.03 25.57
N TRP A 616 18.16 6.49 26.77
CA TRP A 616 17.93 7.91 27.07
C TRP A 616 19.25 8.65 27.28
N ASN A 617 19.35 9.86 26.72
CA ASN A 617 20.45 10.77 26.97
C ASN A 617 19.96 11.97 27.80
N ASP A 618 20.45 12.09 29.04
CA ASP A 618 20.02 13.15 29.96
C ASP A 618 20.53 14.55 29.59
N GLU A 619 21.68 14.65 28.91
CA GLU A 619 22.26 15.91 28.43
C GLU A 619 21.35 16.50 27.34
N ASP A 620 21.10 15.73 26.29
CA ASP A 620 20.32 16.17 25.13
C ASP A 620 18.81 16.14 25.43
N GLY A 621 18.34 15.25 26.30
CA GLY A 621 16.91 15.06 26.57
C GLY A 621 16.18 14.33 25.46
N PHE A 622 16.84 13.33 24.88
CA PHE A 622 16.36 12.60 23.71
C PHE A 622 16.78 11.12 23.77
N TYR A 623 16.05 10.26 23.06
CA TYR A 623 16.40 8.84 22.92
C TYR A 623 17.26 8.62 21.67
N TYR A 624 18.30 7.79 21.78
CA TYR A 624 19.20 7.47 20.68
C TYR A 624 19.49 5.96 20.59
N ASP A 625 19.79 5.50 19.38
CA ASP A 625 20.45 4.21 19.19
C ASP A 625 21.82 4.20 19.87
N GLN A 626 22.24 3.02 20.32
CA GLN A 626 23.54 2.84 20.97
C GLN A 626 24.38 1.81 20.25
N LEU A 627 25.61 2.20 19.93
CA LEU A 627 26.63 1.32 19.40
C LEU A 627 27.51 0.81 20.54
N GLN A 628 27.64 -0.51 20.64
CA GLN A 628 28.54 -1.18 21.58
C GLN A 628 29.77 -1.68 20.84
N VAL A 629 30.95 -1.16 21.18
CA VAL A 629 32.23 -1.54 20.58
C VAL A 629 33.24 -1.80 21.70
N ASN A 630 33.85 -2.99 21.73
CA ASN A 630 34.89 -3.36 22.70
C ASN A 630 34.49 -3.08 24.18
N GLY A 631 33.22 -3.33 24.52
CA GLY A 631 32.68 -3.09 25.87
C GLY A 631 32.38 -1.62 26.20
N LYS A 632 32.59 -0.69 25.27
CA LYS A 632 32.17 0.71 25.40
C LYS A 632 30.84 0.93 24.68
N THR A 633 29.96 1.71 25.30
CA THR A 633 28.67 2.12 24.73
C THR A 633 28.77 3.55 24.25
N MET A 634 28.34 3.81 23.01
CA MET A 634 28.35 5.13 22.39
C MET A 634 26.96 5.46 21.83
N PRO A 635 26.32 6.57 22.25
CA PRO A 635 25.07 7.01 21.66
C PRO A 635 25.31 7.56 20.25
N LEU A 636 24.52 7.11 19.29
CA LEU A 636 24.44 7.69 17.96
C LEU A 636 23.52 8.91 18.05
N ARG A 637 24.09 10.09 18.32
CA ARG A 637 23.37 11.36 18.56
C ARG A 637 22.72 11.93 17.28
N ILE A 638 21.87 11.13 16.65
CA ILE A 638 21.09 11.44 15.46
C ILE A 638 19.65 11.68 15.92
N ARG A 639 19.17 12.91 15.82
CA ARG A 639 17.78 13.28 16.13
C ARG A 639 16.88 12.85 14.98
N SER A 640 16.46 11.59 14.99
CA SER A 640 15.58 11.01 13.99
C SER A 640 14.26 10.50 14.59
N MET A 641 13.36 10.05 13.71
CA MET A 641 12.11 9.37 14.07
C MET A 641 12.35 8.22 15.06
N VAL A 642 13.51 7.57 15.00
CA VAL A 642 13.92 6.51 15.94
C VAL A 642 13.81 6.95 17.40
N GLY A 643 14.26 8.17 17.72
CA GLY A 643 14.18 8.71 19.08
C GLY A 643 12.78 9.21 19.48
N LEU A 644 11.86 9.33 18.51
CA LEU A 644 10.46 9.67 18.74
C LEU A 644 9.57 8.44 18.92
N MET A 645 9.98 7.28 18.38
CA MET A 645 9.22 6.03 18.50
C MET A 645 8.89 5.61 19.96
N PRO A 646 9.71 5.86 20.99
CA PRO A 646 9.33 5.57 22.37
C PRO A 646 8.00 6.21 22.81
N LEU A 647 7.59 7.32 22.18
CA LEU A 647 6.34 8.01 22.49
C LEU A 647 5.10 7.18 22.16
N ILE A 648 5.16 6.30 21.15
CA ILE A 648 3.96 5.56 20.69
C ILE A 648 3.55 4.44 21.65
N ALA A 649 4.48 3.98 22.49
CA ALA A 649 4.29 2.92 23.46
C ALA A 649 3.61 3.48 24.72
N VAL A 650 2.32 3.79 24.57
CA VAL A 650 1.47 4.37 25.62
C VAL A 650 0.13 3.66 25.70
N GLU A 651 -0.28 3.27 26.91
CA GLU A 651 -1.60 2.69 27.19
C GLU A 651 -2.14 3.20 28.53
N VAL A 652 -3.46 3.41 28.59
CA VAL A 652 -4.16 3.87 29.79
C VAL A 652 -4.98 2.72 30.37
N LEU A 653 -4.70 2.36 31.61
CA LEU A 653 -5.48 1.41 32.38
C LEU A 653 -6.57 2.15 33.17
N GLU A 654 -7.82 1.98 32.75
CA GLU A 654 -8.99 2.55 33.44
C GLU A 654 -9.34 1.72 34.68
N GLU A 655 -9.53 2.36 35.85
CA GLU A 655 -9.91 1.67 37.09
C GLU A 655 -11.20 0.85 36.94
N ASN A 656 -12.17 1.33 36.17
CA ASN A 656 -13.41 0.61 35.87
C ASN A 656 -13.16 -0.69 35.07
N ALA A 657 -12.13 -0.72 34.23
CA ALA A 657 -11.73 -1.93 33.52
C ALA A 657 -10.99 -2.90 34.45
N LEU A 658 -10.10 -2.39 35.31
CA LEU A 658 -9.37 -3.16 36.32
C LEU A 658 -10.30 -3.80 37.36
N ALA A 659 -11.34 -3.07 37.80
CA ALA A 659 -12.33 -3.57 38.75
C ALA A 659 -13.10 -4.80 38.23
N ARG A 660 -13.17 -4.98 36.91
CA ARG A 660 -13.82 -6.14 36.26
C ARG A 660 -12.87 -7.32 36.02
N LEU A 661 -11.58 -7.17 36.34
CA LEU A 661 -10.51 -8.15 36.09
C LEU A 661 -9.74 -8.41 37.40
N PRO A 662 -10.34 -9.11 38.38
CA PRO A 662 -9.79 -9.21 39.73
C PRO A 662 -8.46 -9.98 39.79
N GLY A 663 -8.24 -10.97 38.92
CA GLY A 663 -7.00 -11.72 38.83
C GLY A 663 -5.85 -10.85 38.32
N PHE A 664 -6.08 -10.10 37.24
CA PHE A 664 -5.12 -9.12 36.73
C PHE A 664 -4.85 -8.01 37.76
N ARG A 665 -5.89 -7.45 38.38
CA ARG A 665 -5.75 -6.41 39.42
C ARG A 665 -4.89 -6.89 40.59
N LYS A 666 -5.10 -8.12 41.06
CA LYS A 666 -4.30 -8.72 42.15
C LYS A 666 -2.82 -8.84 41.77
N ARG A 667 -2.52 -9.29 40.54
CA ARG A 667 -1.14 -9.42 40.05
C ARG A 667 -0.48 -8.06 39.83
N LEU A 668 -1.21 -7.09 39.28
CA LEU A 668 -0.75 -5.71 39.14
C LEU A 668 -0.39 -5.12 40.51
N GLN A 669 -1.26 -5.27 41.52
CA GLN A 669 -0.97 -4.78 42.87
C GLN A 669 0.24 -5.49 43.49
N TRP A 670 0.30 -6.83 43.37
CA TRP A 670 1.45 -7.60 43.83
C TRP A 670 2.76 -7.11 43.19
N PHE A 671 2.76 -6.83 41.88
CA PHE A 671 3.93 -6.32 41.18
C PHE A 671 4.35 -4.94 41.72
N LEU A 672 3.40 -4.03 41.92
CA LEU A 672 3.69 -2.70 42.47
C LEU A 672 4.25 -2.77 43.90
N ASP A 673 3.74 -3.69 44.72
CA ASP A 673 4.16 -3.85 46.11
C ASP A 673 5.54 -4.55 46.24
N ASN A 674 5.88 -5.45 45.32
CA ASN A 674 7.06 -6.32 45.43
C ASN A 674 8.19 -5.98 44.44
N ARG A 675 7.92 -5.20 43.38
CA ARG A 675 8.89 -4.75 42.38
C ARG A 675 8.95 -3.24 42.32
N THR A 676 9.14 -2.60 43.47
CA THR A 676 9.25 -1.14 43.60
C THR A 676 10.40 -0.55 42.76
N ASP A 677 11.45 -1.35 42.52
CA ASP A 677 12.58 -1.05 41.64
C ASP A 677 12.13 -0.75 40.19
N LEU A 678 11.13 -1.47 39.70
CA LEU A 678 10.56 -1.32 38.36
C LEU A 678 9.31 -0.43 38.34
N ALA A 679 8.54 -0.42 39.45
CA ALA A 679 7.29 0.33 39.56
C ALA A 679 7.47 1.85 39.39
N ARG A 680 8.68 2.38 39.66
CA ARG A 680 9.02 3.80 39.43
C ARG A 680 8.85 4.27 37.97
N HIS A 681 8.82 3.34 37.01
CA HIS A 681 8.62 3.64 35.59
C HIS A 681 7.13 3.69 35.19
N ILE A 682 6.21 3.33 36.09
CA ILE A 682 4.77 3.44 35.88
C ILE A 682 4.28 4.79 36.42
N SER A 683 3.75 5.64 35.55
CA SER A 683 3.16 6.91 35.97
C SER A 683 1.75 6.67 36.49
N TYR A 684 1.54 6.91 37.79
CA TYR A 684 0.24 6.85 38.44
C TYR A 684 -0.33 8.26 38.64
N MET A 685 -1.60 8.48 38.29
CA MET A 685 -2.29 9.74 38.58
C MET A 685 -3.68 9.44 39.15
N GLU A 686 -3.89 9.79 40.41
CA GLU A 686 -5.22 9.93 41.00
C GLU A 686 -5.80 11.29 40.59
N TRP A 687 -7.00 11.28 39.99
CA TRP A 687 -7.71 12.52 39.72
C TRP A 687 -8.57 12.87 40.95
N GLU A 688 -8.25 13.97 41.62
CA GLU A 688 -9.07 14.52 42.72
C GLU A 688 -10.22 15.34 42.12
N GLY A 689 -11.37 14.71 41.92
CA GLY A 689 -12.65 15.33 41.57
C GLY A 689 -13.82 14.55 42.17
N GLU A 690 -15.04 15.13 42.19
CA GLU A 690 -16.24 14.55 42.85
C GLU A 690 -16.66 13.15 42.34
N VAL A 691 -16.04 12.64 41.28
CA VAL A 691 -16.17 11.25 40.82
C VAL A 691 -14.78 10.60 40.77
N HIS A 692 -14.53 9.65 41.66
CA HIS A 692 -13.29 8.86 41.69
C HIS A 692 -13.13 8.03 40.40
N HIS A 693 -12.40 8.57 39.43
CA HIS A 693 -11.93 7.84 38.25
C HIS A 693 -10.40 7.87 38.23
N GLY A 694 -9.76 6.86 38.81
CA GLY A 694 -8.31 6.67 38.73
C GLY A 694 -7.91 6.15 37.35
N HIS A 695 -6.88 6.74 36.75
CA HIS A 695 -6.23 6.21 35.56
C HIS A 695 -4.79 5.83 35.91
N ARG A 696 -4.27 4.74 35.31
CA ARG A 696 -2.83 4.43 35.36
C ARG A 696 -2.24 4.51 33.96
N LEU A 697 -1.09 5.16 33.83
CA LEU A 697 -0.39 5.31 32.56
C LEU A 697 0.77 4.33 32.48
N LEU A 698 0.76 3.49 31.45
CA LEU A 698 1.93 2.75 31.01
C LEU A 698 2.52 3.51 29.83
N ALA A 699 3.71 4.06 30.01
CA ALA A 699 4.45 4.76 28.98
C ALA A 699 5.95 4.54 29.16
N ILE A 700 6.71 4.58 28.07
CA ILE A 700 8.19 4.55 28.14
C ILE A 700 8.74 5.84 28.73
N PRO A 701 8.40 7.05 28.21
CA PRO A 701 8.87 8.29 28.81
C PRO A 701 8.09 8.61 30.09
N SER A 702 8.79 9.15 31.10
CA SER A 702 8.14 9.86 32.20
C SER A 702 7.50 11.16 31.69
N ARG A 703 6.71 11.84 32.53
CA ARG A 703 6.12 13.15 32.20
C ARG A 703 7.20 14.17 31.79
N GLU A 704 8.31 14.21 32.51
CA GLU A 704 9.43 15.13 32.28
C GLU A 704 10.16 14.78 30.97
N ARG A 705 10.42 13.49 30.73
CA ARG A 705 11.05 13.04 29.47
C ARG A 705 10.14 13.31 28.27
N LEU A 706 8.83 13.07 28.41
CA LEU A 706 7.83 13.40 27.40
C LEU A 706 7.87 14.89 27.07
N GLN A 707 7.88 15.77 28.08
CA GLN A 707 7.97 17.22 27.87
C GLN A 707 9.25 17.62 27.12
N ARG A 708 10.41 17.02 27.45
CA ARG A 708 11.68 17.29 26.77
C ARG A 708 11.68 16.83 25.31
N VAL A 709 11.18 15.63 25.02
CA VAL A 709 11.09 15.13 23.65
C VAL A 709 10.10 15.95 22.81
N LEU A 710 8.96 16.34 23.40
CA LEU A 710 7.98 17.17 22.70
C LEU A 710 8.51 18.56 22.35
N ALA A 711 9.43 19.12 23.14
CA ALA A 711 10.08 20.38 22.79
C ALA A 711 10.83 20.30 21.45
N TYR A 712 11.48 19.17 21.15
CA TYR A 712 12.08 18.91 19.83
C TYR A 712 11.03 18.58 18.76
N LEU A 713 10.06 17.71 19.09
CA LEU A 713 9.03 17.27 18.13
C LEU A 713 8.22 18.46 17.56
N LEU A 714 8.00 19.48 18.38
CA LEU A 714 7.18 20.65 18.07
C LEU A 714 7.98 21.90 17.66
N ASP A 715 9.30 21.80 17.54
CA ASP A 715 10.15 22.89 17.03
C ASP A 715 10.22 22.83 15.50
N GLU A 716 9.96 23.96 14.84
CA GLU A 716 9.95 24.07 13.39
C GLU A 716 11.36 23.96 12.76
N ASN A 717 12.40 24.28 13.53
CA ASN A 717 13.80 24.07 13.15
C ASN A 717 14.27 22.63 13.34
N GLU A 718 13.48 21.82 14.06
CA GLU A 718 13.74 20.41 14.29
C GLU A 718 12.74 19.58 13.48
N PHE A 719 11.72 19.01 14.11
CA PHE A 719 10.83 18.03 13.49
C PHE A 719 9.53 18.61 12.93
N LEU A 720 9.05 19.77 13.40
CA LEU A 720 7.74 20.28 13.04
C LEU A 720 7.77 20.99 11.67
N SER A 721 7.53 20.25 10.60
CA SER A 721 7.37 20.79 9.25
C SER A 721 5.99 21.44 9.08
N PRO A 722 5.81 22.39 8.13
CA PRO A 722 4.48 22.89 7.73
C PRO A 722 3.50 21.81 7.25
N TYR A 723 3.98 20.60 6.98
CA TYR A 723 3.24 19.48 6.39
C TYR A 723 3.18 18.23 7.28
N GLY A 724 3.82 18.23 8.46
CA GLY A 724 3.80 17.12 9.41
C GLY A 724 5.06 17.04 10.26
N ILE A 725 5.37 15.85 10.79
CA ILE A 725 6.60 15.55 11.52
C ILE A 725 7.64 14.95 10.57
N ARG A 726 8.82 15.56 10.50
CA ARG A 726 9.99 15.11 9.74
C ARG A 726 10.49 13.75 10.23
N SER A 727 11.01 12.93 9.33
CA SER A 727 11.67 11.66 9.69
C SER A 727 13.07 11.87 10.29
N LEU A 728 13.73 12.99 9.99
CA LEU A 728 14.97 13.46 10.62
C LEU A 728 14.85 14.94 10.95
N SER A 729 15.39 15.37 12.09
CA SER A 729 15.39 16.77 12.48
C SER A 729 16.06 17.67 11.42
N GLY A 730 15.44 18.81 11.14
CA GLY A 730 15.98 19.87 10.30
C GLY A 730 17.33 20.41 10.79
N TYR A 731 17.63 20.29 12.09
CA TYR A 731 18.91 20.66 12.69
C TYR A 731 20.11 20.01 11.98
N HIS A 732 19.94 18.75 11.53
CA HIS A 732 20.99 17.99 10.86
C HIS A 732 21.27 18.43 9.42
N LYS A 733 20.54 19.42 8.89
CA LYS A 733 20.87 20.06 7.62
C LYS A 733 22.18 20.84 7.74
N ASP A 734 22.30 21.66 8.78
CA ASP A 734 23.49 22.49 9.02
C ASP A 734 24.50 21.82 9.96
N HIS A 735 24.05 20.80 10.72
CA HIS A 735 24.85 20.07 11.70
C HIS A 735 24.77 18.56 11.45
N PRO A 736 25.33 18.06 10.33
CA PRO A 736 25.31 16.63 10.04
C PRO A 736 26.00 15.84 11.15
N TYR A 737 25.43 14.69 11.51
CA TYR A 737 26.10 13.77 12.43
C TYR A 737 27.21 13.05 11.69
N VAL A 738 28.43 13.06 12.23
CA VAL A 738 29.61 12.41 11.63
C VAL A 738 30.20 11.43 12.64
N THR A 739 30.54 10.22 12.17
CA THR A 739 31.25 9.21 12.97
C THR A 739 32.31 8.51 12.15
N HIS A 740 33.34 8.01 12.84
CA HIS A 740 34.40 7.21 12.23
C HIS A 740 34.23 5.77 12.69
N PHE A 741 33.83 4.90 11.77
CA PHE A 741 33.57 3.49 12.07
C PHE A 741 34.14 2.60 10.96
N GLY A 742 34.83 1.51 11.34
CA GLY A 742 35.47 0.61 10.37
C GLY A 742 36.58 1.25 9.52
N GLY A 743 37.17 2.37 9.97
CA GLY A 743 38.19 3.10 9.20
C GLY A 743 37.64 4.01 8.09
N GLN A 744 36.32 4.19 8.03
CA GLN A 744 35.65 5.11 7.11
C GLN A 744 34.90 6.19 7.89
N GLU A 745 34.88 7.41 7.32
CA GLU A 745 33.97 8.46 7.78
C GLU A 745 32.57 8.17 7.24
N GLN A 746 31.58 8.22 8.11
CA GLN A 746 30.17 8.10 7.75
C GLN A 746 29.41 9.28 8.35
N TYR A 747 28.46 9.81 7.58
CA TYR A 747 27.65 10.94 8.03
C TYR A 747 26.18 10.80 7.68
N VAL A 748 25.34 11.54 8.42
CA VAL A 748 23.90 11.69 8.18
C VAL A 748 23.53 13.16 8.25
N ALA A 749 22.88 13.65 7.20
CA ALA A 749 22.33 14.99 7.11
C ALA A 749 20.80 14.93 6.89
N CYS A 750 20.12 16.04 7.15
CA CYS A 750 18.70 16.18 6.81
C CYS A 750 18.52 16.51 5.33
N VAL A 751 17.89 15.58 4.61
CA VAL A 751 17.53 15.66 3.20
C VAL A 751 16.00 15.65 3.12
N PRO A 752 15.34 16.79 2.94
CA PRO A 752 13.90 16.91 3.10
C PRO A 752 13.08 16.30 1.95
N GLY A 753 13.71 15.93 0.82
CA GLY A 753 13.09 15.41 -0.41
C GLY A 753 13.59 14.00 -0.79
N GLU A 754 13.92 13.75 -2.07
CA GLU A 754 14.49 12.46 -2.52
C GLU A 754 15.85 12.16 -1.83
N SER A 755 16.26 10.90 -1.80
CA SER A 755 17.53 10.48 -1.17
C SER A 755 18.75 10.94 -2.00
N ASP A 756 19.74 11.52 -1.34
CA ASP A 756 21.05 11.85 -1.94
C ASP A 756 22.01 10.64 -1.99
N SER A 757 21.57 9.47 -1.51
CA SER A 757 22.38 8.25 -1.39
C SER A 757 21.68 7.01 -1.97
N SER A 758 22.47 6.01 -2.37
CA SER A 758 22.00 4.73 -2.93
C SER A 758 21.70 3.66 -1.88
N MET A 759 21.70 4.01 -0.58
CA MET A 759 21.43 3.04 0.49
C MET A 759 20.01 2.49 0.31
N PHE A 760 19.86 1.16 0.27
CA PHE A 760 18.58 0.46 0.03
C PHE A 760 17.90 0.77 -1.32
N GLY A 761 18.64 0.87 -2.42
CA GLY A 761 18.07 1.11 -3.76
C GLY A 761 17.68 2.57 -4.02
N GLY A 762 17.48 3.34 -2.95
CA GLY A 762 17.43 4.79 -2.92
C GLY A 762 16.09 5.43 -3.34
N ASN A 763 15.05 4.63 -3.55
CA ASN A 763 13.71 5.15 -3.90
C ASN A 763 13.03 5.80 -2.68
N SER A 764 13.25 5.24 -1.50
CA SER A 764 12.71 5.73 -0.23
C SER A 764 13.72 6.60 0.52
N ASN A 765 13.24 7.64 1.22
CA ASN A 765 14.06 8.49 2.07
C ASN A 765 13.45 8.76 3.45
N TRP A 766 14.13 8.31 4.50
CA TRP A 766 13.79 8.52 5.92
C TRP A 766 14.69 9.56 6.62
N ARG A 767 15.48 10.33 5.85
CA ARG A 767 16.39 11.36 6.37
C ARG A 767 15.81 12.77 6.34
N GLY A 768 14.51 12.94 6.53
CA GLY A 768 13.89 14.27 6.49
C GLY A 768 12.42 14.30 6.07
N PRO A 769 11.99 13.57 5.03
CA PRO A 769 10.63 13.67 4.50
C PRO A 769 9.54 13.28 5.49
N ILE A 770 8.29 13.62 5.14
CA ILE A 770 7.08 13.34 5.92
C ILE A 770 6.47 12.02 5.47
N TRP A 771 6.27 11.12 6.44
CA TRP A 771 5.67 9.81 6.23
C TRP A 771 4.38 9.68 7.05
N PHE A 772 3.28 9.32 6.37
CA PHE A 772 1.96 9.16 7.00
C PHE A 772 1.91 8.10 8.13
N PRO A 773 2.52 6.91 8.00
CA PRO A 773 2.43 5.85 9.02
C PRO A 773 2.87 6.30 10.42
N VAL A 774 4.10 6.81 10.55
CA VAL A 774 4.68 7.21 11.84
C VAL A 774 4.04 8.48 12.39
N ASN A 775 3.71 9.44 11.52
CA ASN A 775 2.92 10.61 11.91
C ASN A 775 1.58 10.19 12.53
N TYR A 776 0.86 9.26 11.88
CA TYR A 776 -0.43 8.79 12.38
C TYR A 776 -0.31 8.07 13.74
N LEU A 777 0.74 7.28 13.95
CA LEU A 777 0.99 6.64 15.24
C LEU A 777 1.30 7.66 16.35
N LEU A 778 2.09 8.70 16.04
CA LEU A 778 2.36 9.81 16.96
C LEU A 778 1.08 10.57 17.31
N LEU A 779 0.19 10.83 16.34
CA LEU A 779 -1.12 11.43 16.59
C LEU A 779 -1.96 10.60 17.56
N GLU A 780 -2.06 9.28 17.34
CA GLU A 780 -2.79 8.40 18.28
C GLU A 780 -2.13 8.38 19.67
N ALA A 781 -0.81 8.49 19.75
CA ALA A 781 -0.09 8.54 21.02
C ALA A 781 -0.40 9.83 21.78
N LEU A 782 -0.35 11.00 21.12
CA LEU A 782 -0.71 12.29 21.70
C LEU A 782 -2.14 12.32 22.22
N GLU A 783 -3.09 11.75 21.47
CA GLU A 783 -4.48 11.59 21.92
C GLU A 783 -4.59 10.70 23.17
N ARG A 784 -3.80 9.61 23.27
CA ARG A 784 -3.76 8.75 24.48
C ARG A 784 -3.14 9.47 25.68
N TYR A 785 -2.05 10.22 25.49
CA TYR A 785 -1.48 11.04 26.57
C TYR A 785 -2.46 12.12 27.02
N HIS A 786 -3.21 12.75 26.11
CA HIS A 786 -4.25 13.69 26.48
C HIS A 786 -5.38 13.02 27.27
N HIS A 787 -5.83 11.83 26.88
CA HIS A 787 -6.83 11.07 27.64
C HIS A 787 -6.41 10.83 29.09
N PHE A 788 -5.10 10.69 29.34
CA PHE A 788 -4.55 10.56 30.69
C PHE A 788 -4.38 11.91 31.41
N TYR A 789 -3.61 12.84 30.85
CA TYR A 789 -3.25 14.10 31.53
C TYR A 789 -4.33 15.19 31.47
N GLY A 790 -5.30 15.06 30.56
CA GLY A 790 -6.33 16.05 30.30
C GLY A 790 -5.77 17.42 29.91
N ASP A 791 -6.46 18.47 30.31
CA ASP A 791 -6.10 19.87 30.00
C ASP A 791 -4.96 20.43 30.89
N SER A 792 -4.51 19.65 31.88
CA SER A 792 -3.47 20.04 32.84
C SER A 792 -2.07 19.98 32.24
N PHE A 793 -1.85 19.14 31.23
CA PHE A 793 -0.60 19.10 30.48
C PHE A 793 -0.73 20.00 29.25
N ARG A 794 0.03 21.09 29.27
CA ARG A 794 0.13 22.03 28.15
C ARG A 794 1.58 22.19 27.75
N ILE A 795 1.80 22.33 26.46
CA ILE A 795 3.12 22.53 25.88
C ILE A 795 3.03 23.55 24.75
N GLU A 796 4.13 24.24 24.52
CA GLU A 796 4.24 25.21 23.45
C GLU A 796 4.19 24.50 22.08
N CYS A 797 3.34 24.97 21.17
CA CYS A 797 3.24 24.42 19.82
C CYS A 797 2.87 25.55 18.83
N PRO A 798 3.78 25.93 17.93
CA PRO A 798 5.18 25.46 17.84
C PRO A 798 6.05 25.82 19.06
N THR A 799 7.13 25.08 19.32
CA THR A 799 8.13 25.44 20.34
C THR A 799 8.69 26.85 20.07
N GLY A 800 8.81 27.68 21.11
CA GLY A 800 9.23 29.08 21.01
C GLY A 800 8.15 30.09 20.57
N SER A 801 6.92 29.67 20.27
CA SER A 801 5.84 30.55 19.77
C SER A 801 5.06 31.36 20.83
N GLY A 802 5.24 31.05 22.11
CA GLY A 802 4.41 31.49 23.24
C GLY A 802 3.04 30.82 23.34
N ARG A 803 2.64 29.99 22.34
CA ARG A 803 1.30 29.41 22.27
C ARG A 803 1.24 28.05 22.96
N LEU A 804 0.69 28.04 24.18
CA LEU A 804 0.44 26.79 24.92
C LEU A 804 -0.81 26.05 24.41
N MET A 805 -0.63 24.78 24.07
CA MET A 805 -1.67 23.88 23.56
C MET A 805 -1.75 22.62 24.41
N THR A 806 -2.95 22.04 24.56
CA THR A 806 -3.11 20.70 25.11
C THR A 806 -2.61 19.65 24.11
N LEU A 807 -2.30 18.44 24.56
CA LEU A 807 -1.82 17.38 23.65
C LEU A 807 -2.85 16.99 22.57
N ASP A 808 -4.16 17.13 22.84
CA ASP A 808 -5.19 16.95 21.82
C ASP A 808 -5.17 18.06 20.77
N GLN A 809 -4.93 19.31 21.18
CA GLN A 809 -4.76 20.42 20.24
C GLN A 809 -3.48 20.28 19.41
N VAL A 810 -2.40 19.77 20.00
CA VAL A 810 -1.15 19.45 19.27
C VAL A 810 -1.40 18.37 18.22
N ALA A 811 -2.12 17.30 18.57
CA ALA A 811 -2.52 16.28 17.60
C ALA A 811 -3.39 16.88 16.46
N GLN A 812 -4.29 17.83 16.76
CA GLN A 812 -5.05 18.54 15.73
C GLN A 812 -4.15 19.33 14.79
N GLU A 813 -3.20 20.08 15.33
CA GLU A 813 -2.27 20.91 14.54
C GLU A 813 -1.48 20.06 13.54
N ILE A 814 -0.85 18.98 14.02
CA ILE A 814 -0.09 18.05 13.16
C ILE A 814 -1.02 17.38 12.13
N GLY A 815 -2.22 16.94 12.55
CA GLY A 815 -3.21 16.35 11.67
C GLY A 815 -3.66 17.31 10.55
N MET A 816 -3.83 18.59 10.85
CA MET A 816 -4.17 19.62 9.87
C MET A 816 -3.03 19.90 8.89
N ARG A 817 -1.77 19.88 9.35
CA ARG A 817 -0.60 20.01 8.48
C ARG A 817 -0.53 18.87 7.45
N LEU A 818 -0.81 17.64 7.86
CA LEU A 818 -0.89 16.48 6.95
C LEU A 818 -2.05 16.60 5.95
N ILE A 819 -3.23 17.05 6.40
CA ILE A 819 -4.38 17.26 5.50
C ILE A 819 -4.07 18.36 4.47
N ARG A 820 -3.37 19.43 4.88
CA ARG A 820 -3.04 20.59 4.04
C ARG A 820 -2.25 20.21 2.79
N ILE A 821 -1.47 19.13 2.83
CA ILE A 821 -0.74 18.59 1.67
C ILE A 821 -1.67 18.45 0.44
N PHE A 822 -2.93 18.10 0.66
CA PHE A 822 -3.90 17.77 -0.39
C PHE A 822 -4.95 18.85 -0.67
N LEU A 823 -4.97 19.93 0.12
CA LEU A 823 -5.96 20.99 -0.02
C LEU A 823 -5.42 22.13 -0.87
N ALA A 824 -6.29 22.69 -1.71
CA ALA A 824 -5.92 23.84 -2.52
C ALA A 824 -5.76 25.08 -1.63
N ASP A 825 -4.74 25.88 -1.93
CA ASP A 825 -4.63 27.24 -1.41
C ASP A 825 -5.56 28.22 -2.14
N GLU A 826 -5.46 29.51 -1.83
CA GLU A 826 -6.27 30.56 -2.45
C GLU A 826 -6.05 30.68 -3.97
N LYS A 827 -4.93 30.19 -4.49
CA LYS A 827 -4.59 30.18 -5.93
C LYS A 827 -4.99 28.88 -6.61
N GLY A 828 -5.53 27.91 -5.88
CA GLY A 828 -5.88 26.59 -6.40
C GLY A 828 -4.73 25.58 -6.34
N TRP A 829 -3.58 25.94 -5.77
CA TRP A 829 -2.37 25.12 -5.73
C TRP A 829 -2.42 24.13 -4.57
N ARG A 830 -1.99 22.88 -4.80
CA ARG A 830 -1.88 21.87 -3.73
C ARG A 830 -0.41 21.51 -3.53
N PRO A 831 0.09 21.48 -2.28
CA PRO A 831 1.49 21.17 -1.99
C PRO A 831 2.02 19.91 -2.67
N TRP A 832 1.24 18.81 -2.68
CA TRP A 832 1.69 17.55 -3.30
C TRP A 832 2.06 17.67 -4.79
N GLN A 833 1.53 18.68 -5.50
CA GLN A 833 1.76 18.89 -6.93
C GLN A 833 3.16 19.45 -7.23
N GLY A 834 3.93 19.88 -6.22
CA GLY A 834 5.29 20.38 -6.42
C GLY A 834 5.34 21.66 -7.26
N ASP A 835 5.82 21.55 -8.50
CA ASP A 835 5.86 22.64 -9.49
C ASP A 835 5.00 22.34 -10.74
N GLU A 836 4.18 21.28 -10.70
CA GLU A 836 3.40 20.78 -11.85
C GLU A 836 2.15 21.61 -12.15
N VAL A 837 2.35 22.77 -12.79
CA VAL A 837 1.32 23.78 -13.08
C VAL A 837 0.06 23.19 -13.74
N GLN A 838 0.20 22.10 -14.49
CA GLN A 838 -0.89 21.44 -15.20
C GLN A 838 -2.04 21.02 -14.27
N TYR A 839 -1.76 20.51 -13.07
CA TYR A 839 -2.80 20.09 -12.12
C TYR A 839 -3.65 21.24 -11.55
N CYS A 840 -3.16 22.48 -11.67
CA CYS A 840 -3.89 23.67 -11.24
C CYS A 840 -4.57 24.39 -12.42
N ALA A 841 -3.82 24.58 -13.50
CA ALA A 841 -4.23 25.39 -14.65
C ALA A 841 -5.20 24.66 -15.60
N ASP A 842 -5.01 23.36 -15.82
CA ASP A 842 -5.80 22.60 -16.79
C ASP A 842 -7.08 22.02 -16.14
N PRO A 843 -8.29 22.36 -16.63
CA PRO A 843 -9.54 21.86 -16.07
C PRO A 843 -9.71 20.34 -16.16
N HIS A 844 -8.99 19.66 -17.05
CA HIS A 844 -9.02 18.20 -17.21
C HIS A 844 -8.00 17.48 -16.32
N TRP A 845 -7.20 18.22 -15.57
CA TRP A 845 -6.26 17.70 -14.56
C TRP A 845 -6.62 18.14 -13.15
N ARG A 846 -7.29 19.29 -13.03
CA ARG A 846 -7.79 19.79 -11.75
C ARG A 846 -8.65 18.76 -11.04
N GLY A 847 -8.29 18.45 -9.80
CA GLY A 847 -9.03 17.49 -8.98
C GLY A 847 -8.60 16.03 -9.16
N LEU A 848 -7.66 15.72 -10.07
CA LEU A 848 -7.03 14.41 -10.13
C LEU A 848 -5.94 14.32 -9.07
N THR A 849 -6.22 13.64 -7.96
CA THR A 849 -5.30 13.57 -6.81
C THR A 849 -4.44 12.32 -6.87
N LEU A 850 -3.13 12.49 -6.73
CA LEU A 850 -2.18 11.39 -6.49
C LEU A 850 -1.88 11.28 -4.99
N PHE A 851 -1.50 10.09 -4.55
CA PHE A 851 -1.17 9.81 -3.16
C PHE A 851 0.18 9.14 -3.14
N HIS A 852 1.18 9.94 -2.78
CA HIS A 852 2.57 9.55 -2.84
C HIS A 852 3.01 8.74 -1.62
N GLU A 853 4.13 8.04 -1.77
CA GLU A 853 4.79 7.26 -0.72
C GLU A 853 5.16 8.15 0.47
N TYR A 854 5.81 9.28 0.18
CA TYR A 854 6.21 10.29 1.16
C TYR A 854 6.14 11.71 0.58
N PHE A 855 6.36 12.72 1.42
CA PHE A 855 6.24 14.12 1.03
C PHE A 855 7.44 14.93 1.47
N HIS A 856 7.87 15.84 0.59
CA HIS A 856 8.97 16.74 0.89
C HIS A 856 8.62 17.60 2.12
N ALA A 857 9.53 17.66 3.10
CA ALA A 857 9.24 18.29 4.38
C ALA A 857 9.04 19.82 4.33
N ASP A 858 9.63 20.54 3.39
CA ASP A 858 9.60 22.00 3.38
C ASP A 858 8.58 22.60 2.39
N ASN A 859 8.18 21.87 1.34
CA ASN A 859 7.20 22.36 0.35
C ASN A 859 5.99 21.43 0.15
N GLY A 860 6.00 20.22 0.72
CA GLY A 860 4.89 19.28 0.66
C GLY A 860 4.73 18.53 -0.67
N ARG A 861 5.68 18.64 -1.62
CA ARG A 861 5.70 17.90 -2.88
C ARG A 861 5.60 16.39 -2.63
N GLY A 862 4.77 15.69 -3.39
CA GLY A 862 4.70 14.22 -3.34
C GLY A 862 5.91 13.57 -4.00
N LEU A 863 6.45 12.51 -3.40
CA LEU A 863 7.68 11.82 -3.79
C LEU A 863 7.55 10.31 -3.66
N GLY A 864 8.36 9.56 -4.42
CA GLY A 864 8.24 8.11 -4.56
C GLY A 864 6.90 7.71 -5.22
N ALA A 865 6.52 6.45 -5.06
CA ALA A 865 5.33 5.85 -5.69
C ALA A 865 4.10 6.76 -5.68
N SER A 866 3.62 7.16 -6.86
CA SER A 866 2.50 8.12 -7.01
C SER A 866 1.12 7.56 -6.66
N HIS A 867 1.00 6.23 -6.59
CA HIS A 867 -0.24 5.54 -6.19
C HIS A 867 -0.04 4.69 -4.95
N GLN A 868 0.86 5.13 -4.04
CA GLN A 868 0.85 4.74 -2.62
C GLN A 868 -0.44 5.25 -1.94
N THR A 869 -1.56 4.72 -2.40
CA THR A 869 -2.88 4.86 -1.80
C THR A 869 -3.11 3.76 -0.76
N GLY A 870 -2.02 3.15 -0.29
CA GLY A 870 -1.97 2.23 0.83
C GLY A 870 -2.05 2.95 2.17
N TRP A 871 -0.92 3.39 2.71
CA TRP A 871 -0.89 4.12 3.99
C TRP A 871 -1.28 5.57 3.85
N THR A 872 -1.12 6.21 2.69
CA THR A 872 -1.46 7.64 2.55
C THR A 872 -2.97 7.84 2.61
N ALA A 873 -3.74 6.77 2.37
CA ALA A 873 -5.18 6.73 2.63
C ALA A 873 -5.56 6.92 4.11
N LEU A 874 -4.61 6.92 5.06
CA LEU A 874 -4.81 7.37 6.43
C LEU A 874 -5.31 8.82 6.50
N VAL A 875 -5.11 9.64 5.47
CA VAL A 875 -5.74 10.98 5.37
C VAL A 875 -7.26 10.93 5.54
N THR A 876 -7.92 9.83 5.14
CA THR A 876 -9.37 9.64 5.36
C THR A 876 -9.73 9.54 6.84
N ARG A 877 -8.83 9.01 7.68
CA ARG A 877 -8.99 8.96 9.14
C ARG A 877 -8.83 10.35 9.73
N LEU A 878 -7.82 11.10 9.29
CA LEU A 878 -7.59 12.49 9.73
C LEU A 878 -8.80 13.38 9.41
N LEU A 879 -9.35 13.29 8.19
CA LEU A 879 -10.56 14.00 7.79
C LEU A 879 -11.80 13.60 8.63
N ALA A 880 -11.96 12.30 8.90
CA ALA A 880 -13.05 11.84 9.76
C ALA A 880 -12.95 12.39 11.19
N ASP A 881 -11.73 12.60 11.68
CA ASP A 881 -11.45 13.07 13.03
C ASP A 881 -11.64 14.60 13.12
N LEU A 882 -11.21 15.34 12.11
CA LEU A 882 -11.54 16.75 11.90
C LEU A 882 -13.06 16.97 11.93
N ALA A 883 -13.80 16.19 11.14
CA ALA A 883 -15.26 16.29 11.05
C ALA A 883 -15.97 16.02 12.40
N ARG A 884 -15.53 14.98 13.14
CA ARG A 884 -16.07 14.67 14.47
C ARG A 884 -15.91 15.84 15.44
N ARG A 885 -14.78 16.54 15.39
CA ARG A 885 -14.47 17.67 16.27
C ARG A 885 -15.29 18.91 15.90
N MET A 886 -15.48 19.19 14.61
CA MET A 886 -16.38 20.27 14.15
C MET A 886 -17.81 20.05 14.64
N GLU A 887 -18.32 18.82 14.54
CA GLU A 887 -19.65 18.46 15.03
C GLU A 887 -19.78 18.52 16.56
N GLY A 888 -18.70 18.18 17.28
CA GLY A 888 -18.65 18.26 18.74
C GLY A 888 -18.65 19.69 19.29
N LYS A 889 -18.12 20.67 18.54
CA LYS A 889 -18.16 22.10 18.90
C LYS A 889 -19.52 22.77 18.61
N SER A 890 -20.40 22.10 17.87
CA SER A 890 -21.75 22.59 17.53
C SER A 890 -22.85 22.05 18.46
N LYS A 891 -22.47 21.34 19.52
CA LYS A 891 -23.33 20.93 20.63
C LYS A 891 -22.80 21.55 21.91
#